data_AF-H0EB96-F1
#
_entry.id   AF-H0EB96-F1
#
_cell.length_a   1.000
_cell.length_b   1.000
_cell.length_c   1.000
_cell.angle_alpha   90.00
_cell.angle_beta   90.00
_cell.angle_gamma   90.00
#
_symmetry.space_group_name_H-M   'P 1'
#
loop_
_entity.id
_entity.type
_entity.pdbx_description
1 polymer ?
#
loop_
_entity_poly.entity_id
_entity_poly.type
_entity_poly.pdbx_seq_one_letter_code
_entity_poly.pdbx_strand_id
1 'polypeptide(L)'
;MPSPRHDRSRRSTVAPAGAAALASLLITFAAATPASAVNYVTSANGASWGIHDAAAPGLDTGSIRSITDNALYGFGNLRVRVAGMAADDPDIRMNGEMMRGWGLRFDGVDGFRTTSAITLGGVEMSREIKLSKPGNWARWLDSFTNTGDAPVDVDVSFGGTTGWNATSTSGSRTLANQSAVVDTTSGDTTIGADDAWAVVATPPPTPKHASAGDSDRGPSAVVFGTPTPFAGHLLGTGVQQRSVFDVPLPDTGTEANFIGYRHRLTLAPGETASLVHFVAAGRAETAATSGQQIAAVRGTAVALTTAPDLGGLGSGTVCTIRNIDLAALPGAPDCSGIPAPEAPAQRPAAAPVTTSPYDVVDKTIGDLQADMEAGRTTAQQITRAYLDRIAAYDRGPFGFHAFIHVAEDAMAQAKQADARRAAGEKGDLLGIPVAVKDLYDTKDMPTTTGTLALAGYQPKRDAFQVARLRAAGAVLIGKANLSEFANSGSQSESGWGQVWNAYKPSKTSLGSSGGSAVATATSMAAFGMGSQTGVSLYAPSTGASLVTMRGTDGISSLAGASPLTWMQDFLGPMARSVADVARILNVTTGTDPEDFVTVDGDADAKRPADWKAFLDPNALQGKRIGYLPAAYAASYGDDGTVEAVRGRFADLEALGATMVEMPDPPSTVSPSIAVPSAGRREEGWRRYFERNADVAPFHTASEILSSPRNLPYNRQTVAPADRLTDEQIAALLASRKESKVRLAQWMDDHDVDVVVYPGFKSDVYDNDGATALSSDRGTGVPTSNFGVPTIVVPAGTNPHGDPISLQFVGRAWDDAKVLGYGYAFEQRVHGHVAPSTTPALAYDPSATPPPIENPKPIPPVTVAPQPDAPSNGGPAPTAPRPTPRVRLTTTSVRPDRKGRYALRLRCSTGAGSCRVRVEVRRGGRAVGSRTLTIRAGRTATARITATTAMRRALRRGGTLHLRVRLSGRRSTTIAGSRSVSVLLRPR
;
A
#
# COMPACT_ATOMS: atom_id res chain seq x y z
N MET A 1 2.59 -30.66 64.52
CA MET A 1 1.66 -31.79 64.69
C MET A 1 0.27 -31.35 64.23
N PRO A 2 -0.52 -32.18 63.52
CA PRO A 2 -0.10 -33.15 62.51
C PRO A 2 -1.01 -33.17 61.24
N SER A 3 -0.44 -33.63 60.11
CA SER A 3 -1.13 -34.33 59.00
C SER A 3 -1.51 -35.76 59.47
N PRO A 4 -2.37 -36.61 58.85
CA PRO A 4 -2.26 -37.14 57.47
C PRO A 4 -3.60 -37.50 56.76
N ARG A 5 -3.71 -37.44 55.42
CA ARG A 5 -3.48 -38.43 54.31
C ARG A 5 -4.41 -39.66 54.17
N HIS A 6 -4.67 -39.92 52.87
CA HIS A 6 -4.96 -41.16 52.13
C HIS A 6 -6.38 -41.72 52.16
N ASP A 7 -7.05 -42.18 51.09
CA ASP A 7 -6.84 -42.52 49.66
C ASP A 7 -7.39 -43.96 49.42
N ARG A 8 -8.01 -44.12 48.25
CA ARG A 8 -8.25 -45.36 47.47
C ARG A 8 -9.44 -46.31 47.76
N SER A 9 -10.40 -46.17 46.84
CA SER A 9 -10.67 -47.13 45.75
C SER A 9 -11.73 -48.21 45.93
N ARG A 10 -12.62 -48.31 44.92
CA ARG A 10 -13.10 -49.59 44.39
C ARG A 10 -13.02 -49.62 42.86
N ARG A 11 -12.52 -50.77 42.40
CA ARG A 11 -12.26 -51.21 41.03
C ARG A 11 -13.53 -51.77 40.38
N SER A 12 -13.60 -51.72 39.05
CA SER A 12 -13.69 -52.94 38.22
C SER A 12 -13.35 -52.63 36.76
N THR A 13 -12.39 -53.39 36.23
CA THR A 13 -11.96 -53.44 34.82
C THR A 13 -12.39 -54.78 34.21
N VAL A 14 -12.98 -54.77 33.02
CA VAL A 14 -12.88 -55.87 32.04
C VAL A 14 -12.90 -55.27 30.62
N ALA A 15 -11.99 -55.71 29.77
CA ALA A 15 -11.81 -55.38 28.35
C ALA A 15 -12.00 -56.69 27.52
N PRO A 16 -11.69 -56.77 26.20
CA PRO A 16 -11.98 -55.93 25.02
C PRO A 16 -12.59 -56.76 23.83
N ALA A 17 -13.05 -56.11 22.75
CA ALA A 17 -12.81 -56.51 21.33
C ALA A 17 -13.72 -55.78 20.31
N GLY A 18 -13.07 -55.12 19.33
CA GLY A 18 -13.39 -55.08 17.88
C GLY A 18 -14.80 -54.79 17.34
N ALA A 19 -14.95 -53.70 16.58
CA ALA A 19 -15.25 -53.69 15.13
C ALA A 19 -15.96 -52.41 14.64
N ALA A 20 -15.29 -51.74 13.69
CA ALA A 20 -15.77 -50.93 12.57
C ALA A 20 -17.24 -50.47 12.47
N ALA A 21 -17.44 -49.15 12.37
CA ALA A 21 -18.36 -48.54 11.40
C ALA A 21 -17.83 -47.16 10.96
N LEU A 22 -17.28 -47.09 9.74
CA LEU A 22 -17.00 -45.84 9.04
C LEU A 22 -18.33 -45.24 8.55
N ALA A 23 -18.69 -44.06 9.04
CA ALA A 23 -19.64 -43.17 8.37
C ALA A 23 -18.86 -42.04 7.70
N SER A 24 -18.73 -42.15 6.38
CA SER A 24 -18.09 -41.15 5.52
C SER A 24 -19.01 -39.94 5.38
N LEU A 25 -18.79 -38.87 6.15
CA LEU A 25 -19.31 -37.55 5.79
C LEU A 25 -18.42 -36.98 4.68
N LEU A 26 -18.90 -37.09 3.44
CA LEU A 26 -18.41 -36.31 2.31
C LEU A 26 -18.80 -34.85 2.54
N ILE A 27 -17.93 -34.09 3.20
CA ILE A 27 -17.96 -32.62 3.10
C ILE A 27 -17.53 -32.30 1.66
N THR A 28 -18.51 -32.03 0.81
CA THR A 28 -18.27 -31.28 -0.42
C THR A 28 -17.72 -29.93 -0.03
N PHE A 29 -16.40 -29.75 -0.15
CA PHE A 29 -15.80 -28.43 -0.23
C PHE A 29 -16.46 -27.73 -1.43
N ALA A 30 -17.48 -26.91 -1.18
CA ALA A 30 -17.75 -25.80 -2.06
C ALA A 30 -16.42 -25.04 -2.15
N ALA A 31 -15.88 -24.93 -3.36
CA ALA A 31 -14.69 -24.14 -3.57
C ALA A 31 -15.05 -22.70 -3.21
N ALA A 32 -14.72 -22.28 -1.98
CA ALA A 32 -14.83 -20.89 -1.58
C ALA A 32 -14.04 -20.09 -2.61
N THR A 33 -14.73 -19.17 -3.30
CA THR A 33 -14.07 -18.17 -4.13
C THR A 33 -13.07 -17.45 -3.24
N PRO A 34 -11.79 -17.34 -3.65
CA PRO A 34 -10.80 -16.63 -2.85
C PRO A 34 -11.33 -15.21 -2.63
N ALA A 35 -11.49 -14.84 -1.37
CA ALA A 35 -11.97 -13.54 -0.97
C ALA A 35 -11.03 -12.47 -1.53
N SER A 36 -11.60 -11.45 -2.19
CA SER A 36 -10.88 -10.28 -2.66
C SER A 36 -10.53 -9.41 -1.46
N ALA A 37 -9.37 -8.75 -1.48
CA ALA A 37 -8.99 -7.84 -0.39
C ALA A 37 -9.84 -6.55 -0.41
N VAL A 38 -10.31 -6.12 -1.59
CA VAL A 38 -11.26 -5.01 -1.77
C VAL A 38 -12.60 -5.55 -2.26
N ASN A 39 -13.70 -5.03 -1.69
CA ASN A 39 -15.06 -5.38 -2.09
C ASN A 39 -15.55 -4.52 -3.27
N TYR A 40 -16.10 -5.19 -4.29
CA TYR A 40 -16.61 -4.56 -5.49
C TYR A 40 -18.08 -4.94 -5.73
N VAL A 41 -18.88 -3.97 -6.17
CA VAL A 41 -20.25 -4.20 -6.63
C VAL A 41 -20.32 -3.85 -8.11
N THR A 42 -20.69 -4.83 -8.93
CA THR A 42 -20.87 -4.61 -10.37
C THR A 42 -22.32 -4.26 -10.68
N SER A 43 -22.55 -3.10 -11.29
CA SER A 43 -23.87 -2.65 -11.72
C SER A 43 -24.34 -3.37 -13.00
N ALA A 44 -25.62 -3.23 -13.33
CA ALA A 44 -26.25 -3.89 -14.47
C ALA A 44 -25.67 -3.44 -15.82
N ASN A 45 -25.13 -2.22 -15.89
CA ASN A 45 -24.44 -1.78 -17.10
C ASN A 45 -23.02 -2.38 -17.22
N GLY A 46 -22.46 -2.92 -16.13
CA GLY A 46 -21.13 -3.54 -16.06
C GLY A 46 -20.06 -2.67 -15.38
N ALA A 47 -20.40 -1.49 -14.84
CA ALA A 47 -19.47 -0.69 -14.06
C ALA A 47 -19.20 -1.36 -12.70
N SER A 48 -17.93 -1.53 -12.34
CA SER A 48 -17.53 -2.09 -11.06
C SER A 48 -17.17 -0.98 -10.09
N TRP A 49 -17.92 -0.90 -8.98
CA TRP A 49 -17.75 0.09 -7.91
C TRP A 49 -16.95 -0.52 -6.77
N GLY A 50 -15.77 0.02 -6.49
CA GLY A 50 -14.98 -0.31 -5.31
C GLY A 50 -15.18 0.73 -4.23
N ILE A 51 -15.48 0.30 -3.00
CA ILE A 51 -15.65 1.16 -1.82
C ILE A 51 -14.50 0.91 -0.85
N HIS A 52 -14.01 1.98 -0.22
CA HIS A 52 -13.06 1.90 0.88
C HIS A 52 -13.78 1.46 2.16
N ASP A 53 -13.74 0.16 2.45
CA ASP A 53 -14.31 -0.44 3.65
C ASP A 53 -13.23 -0.99 4.59
N ALA A 54 -13.63 -1.75 5.61
CA ALA A 54 -12.72 -2.36 6.57
C ALA A 54 -11.96 -3.58 6.01
N ALA A 55 -12.16 -3.98 4.75
CA ALA A 55 -11.39 -5.04 4.10
C ALA A 55 -10.03 -4.49 3.61
N ALA A 56 -9.02 -5.34 3.52
CA ALA A 56 -7.63 -4.91 3.25
C ALA A 56 -7.52 -4.07 1.95
N PRO A 57 -6.97 -2.84 2.03
CA PRO A 57 -6.01 -2.39 3.04
C PRO A 57 -6.62 -1.73 4.28
N GLY A 58 -7.93 -1.79 4.51
CA GLY A 58 -8.56 -1.28 5.73
C GLY A 58 -8.53 0.24 5.82
N LEU A 59 -8.72 0.91 4.69
CA LEU A 59 -8.78 2.38 4.65
C LEU A 59 -10.04 2.91 5.33
N ASP A 60 -11.16 2.17 5.16
CA ASP A 60 -12.37 2.31 5.95
C ASP A 60 -12.89 3.75 6.09
N THR A 61 -12.95 4.48 4.97
CA THR A 61 -13.51 5.84 4.86
C THR A 61 -14.95 5.84 4.33
N GLY A 62 -15.38 4.74 3.71
CA GLY A 62 -16.65 4.63 3.00
C GLY A 62 -16.70 5.40 1.67
N SER A 63 -15.57 5.89 1.19
CA SER A 63 -15.50 6.62 -0.08
C SER A 63 -15.26 5.69 -1.27
N ILE A 64 -15.47 6.21 -2.47
CA ILE A 64 -15.26 5.50 -3.72
C ILE A 64 -13.76 5.33 -3.96
N ARG A 65 -13.30 4.09 -3.99
CA ARG A 65 -11.91 3.75 -4.37
C ARG A 65 -11.68 3.86 -5.86
N SER A 66 -12.62 3.33 -6.64
CA SER A 66 -12.55 3.31 -8.10
C SER A 66 -13.89 2.88 -8.68
N ILE A 67 -14.23 3.43 -9.84
CA ILE A 67 -15.32 2.95 -10.68
C ILE A 67 -14.76 2.66 -12.08
N THR A 68 -15.20 1.58 -12.72
CA THR A 68 -14.81 1.29 -14.11
C THR A 68 -15.14 2.48 -15.04
N ASP A 69 -14.16 2.95 -15.80
CA ASP A 69 -14.26 4.05 -16.77
C ASP A 69 -14.80 5.37 -16.18
N ASN A 70 -14.61 5.60 -14.88
CA ASN A 70 -15.03 6.82 -14.21
C ASN A 70 -13.92 7.40 -13.29
N ALA A 71 -13.87 8.74 -13.17
CA ALA A 71 -12.78 9.48 -12.51
C ALA A 71 -13.01 9.82 -11.03
N LEU A 72 -14.05 9.30 -10.38
CA LEU A 72 -14.24 9.51 -8.94
C LEU A 72 -13.21 8.72 -8.12
N TYR A 73 -12.39 9.43 -7.35
CA TYR A 73 -11.40 8.87 -6.42
C TYR A 73 -11.55 9.54 -5.05
N GLY A 74 -11.68 8.74 -3.99
CA GLY A 74 -11.95 9.23 -2.63
C GLY A 74 -13.29 9.94 -2.50
N PHE A 75 -14.14 9.87 -3.53
CA PHE A 75 -15.39 10.62 -3.55
C PHE A 75 -16.45 9.97 -2.67
N GLY A 76 -17.17 10.78 -1.91
CA GLY A 76 -18.07 10.34 -0.84
C GLY A 76 -17.37 10.14 0.51
N ASN A 77 -16.13 10.62 0.66
CA ASN A 77 -15.53 10.74 1.99
C ASN A 77 -16.22 11.85 2.80
N LEU A 78 -16.18 11.72 4.12
CA LEU A 78 -16.85 12.62 5.04
C LEU A 78 -15.81 13.39 5.84
N ARG A 79 -15.81 14.72 5.76
CA ARG A 79 -15.12 15.58 6.72
C ARG A 79 -16.15 16.13 7.71
N VAL A 80 -15.81 16.16 8.99
CA VAL A 80 -16.73 16.60 10.05
C VAL A 80 -16.00 17.55 10.98
N ARG A 81 -16.62 18.69 11.29
CA ARG A 81 -16.14 19.64 12.28
C ARG A 81 -17.22 19.93 13.32
N VAL A 82 -16.92 19.63 14.58
CA VAL A 82 -17.78 19.86 15.73
C VAL A 82 -17.35 21.15 16.42
N ALA A 83 -18.31 22.05 16.65
CA ALA A 83 -18.06 23.34 17.29
C ALA A 83 -17.78 23.20 18.79
N GLY A 84 -16.89 24.04 19.33
CA GLY A 84 -16.68 24.16 20.77
C GLY A 84 -15.93 23.00 21.43
N MET A 85 -15.32 22.10 20.67
CA MET A 85 -14.48 21.03 21.23
C MET A 85 -13.32 21.61 22.07
N ALA A 86 -13.08 21.00 23.24
CA ALA A 86 -12.01 21.41 24.13
C ALA A 86 -10.63 21.09 23.52
N ALA A 87 -9.63 21.93 23.81
CA ALA A 87 -8.28 21.76 23.26
C ALA A 87 -7.57 20.50 23.78
N ASP A 88 -8.00 19.98 24.93
CA ASP A 88 -7.52 18.76 25.57
C ASP A 88 -8.37 17.52 25.25
N ASP A 89 -9.43 17.67 24.44
CA ASP A 89 -10.20 16.54 23.95
C ASP A 89 -9.28 15.61 23.15
N PRO A 90 -9.21 14.30 23.47
CA PRO A 90 -8.30 13.37 22.83
C PRO A 90 -8.51 13.29 21.31
N ASP A 91 -9.74 13.54 20.82
CA ASP A 91 -10.16 13.42 19.43
C ASP A 91 -10.13 14.76 18.66
N ILE A 92 -9.76 15.88 19.31
CA ILE A 92 -9.68 17.22 18.68
C ILE A 92 -8.86 17.23 17.38
N ARG A 93 -7.89 16.33 17.27
CA ARG A 93 -7.01 16.17 16.11
C ARG A 93 -7.72 15.62 14.86
N MET A 94 -8.89 14.99 15.03
CA MET A 94 -9.75 14.57 13.92
C MET A 94 -10.79 15.64 13.56
N ASN A 95 -10.88 16.73 14.32
CA ASN A 95 -11.86 17.79 14.08
C ASN A 95 -11.55 18.56 12.79
N GLY A 96 -12.46 18.51 11.82
CA GLY A 96 -12.29 19.05 10.46
C GLY A 96 -11.56 18.13 9.48
N GLU A 97 -11.12 16.96 9.93
CA GLU A 97 -10.43 15.97 9.11
C GLU A 97 -11.40 14.92 8.54
N MET A 98 -10.91 14.11 7.60
CA MET A 98 -11.67 13.00 7.01
C MET A 98 -11.92 11.89 8.04
N MET A 99 -13.19 11.54 8.24
CA MET A 99 -13.63 10.46 9.11
C MET A 99 -13.31 9.09 8.52
N ARG A 100 -12.83 8.19 9.40
CA ARG A 100 -12.41 6.83 9.06
C ARG A 100 -12.55 5.91 10.26
N GLY A 101 -12.51 4.60 10.02
CA GLY A 101 -12.60 3.59 11.09
C GLY A 101 -14.04 3.19 11.45
N TRP A 102 -14.98 3.32 10.51
CA TRP A 102 -16.39 2.93 10.65
C TRP A 102 -16.60 1.43 10.97
N GLY A 103 -15.56 0.62 10.79
CA GLY A 103 -15.68 -0.83 10.71
C GLY A 103 -16.64 -1.23 9.59
N LEU A 104 -16.61 -0.53 8.46
CA LEU A 104 -17.61 -0.67 7.41
C LEU A 104 -17.58 -2.09 6.85
N ARG A 105 -18.73 -2.79 6.90
CA ARG A 105 -18.85 -4.18 6.42
C ARG A 105 -19.75 -4.27 5.21
N PHE A 106 -19.22 -4.89 4.15
CA PHE A 106 -19.98 -5.30 2.98
C PHE A 106 -20.94 -6.46 3.32
N ASP A 107 -22.20 -6.35 2.90
CA ASP A 107 -23.23 -7.37 3.12
C ASP A 107 -23.12 -8.58 2.15
N GLY A 108 -22.20 -8.51 1.18
CA GLY A 108 -22.00 -9.52 0.15
C GLY A 108 -22.85 -9.33 -1.11
N VAL A 109 -23.69 -8.29 -1.16
CA VAL A 109 -24.62 -8.02 -2.25
C VAL A 109 -24.38 -6.64 -2.86
N ASP A 110 -24.62 -5.57 -2.11
CA ASP A 110 -24.61 -4.17 -2.57
C ASP A 110 -24.68 -3.14 -1.44
N GLY A 111 -24.68 -3.55 -0.17
CA GLY A 111 -24.75 -2.68 0.99
C GLY A 111 -23.49 -2.70 1.84
N PHE A 112 -23.17 -1.56 2.44
CA PHE A 112 -22.08 -1.40 3.40
C PHE A 112 -22.61 -0.71 4.65
N ARG A 113 -22.34 -1.26 5.83
CA ARG A 113 -22.85 -0.71 7.10
C ARG A 113 -21.77 -0.62 8.17
N THR A 114 -21.82 0.46 8.91
CA THR A 114 -20.98 0.72 10.08
C THR A 114 -21.17 -0.39 11.11
N THR A 115 -20.07 -0.88 11.71
CA THR A 115 -20.13 -1.82 12.84
C THR A 115 -19.56 -1.25 14.13
N SER A 116 -18.94 -0.07 14.06
CA SER A 116 -18.53 0.73 15.20
C SER A 116 -18.79 2.20 14.87
N ALA A 117 -19.55 2.92 15.71
CA ALA A 117 -19.67 4.36 15.55
C ALA A 117 -18.31 5.05 15.68
N ILE A 118 -18.18 6.21 15.03
CA ILE A 118 -17.07 7.14 15.24
C ILE A 118 -17.57 8.23 16.18
N THR A 119 -16.83 8.55 17.23
CA THR A 119 -17.13 9.68 18.12
C THR A 119 -16.17 10.83 17.84
N LEU A 120 -16.72 12.05 17.81
CA LEU A 120 -15.95 13.29 17.74
C LEU A 120 -16.67 14.36 18.57
N GLY A 121 -16.05 14.87 19.64
CA GLY A 121 -16.60 15.98 20.42
C GLY A 121 -18.01 15.76 20.97
N GLY A 122 -18.32 14.54 21.43
CA GLY A 122 -19.67 14.19 21.91
C GLY A 122 -20.70 13.96 20.80
N VAL A 123 -20.26 13.80 19.55
CA VAL A 123 -21.12 13.42 18.42
C VAL A 123 -20.76 12.03 17.95
N GLU A 124 -21.70 11.09 18.08
CA GLU A 124 -21.58 9.74 17.53
C GLU A 124 -22.07 9.70 16.08
N MET A 125 -21.27 9.10 15.21
CA MET A 125 -21.51 9.05 13.78
C MET A 125 -21.60 7.62 13.28
N SER A 126 -22.57 7.38 12.38
CA SER A 126 -22.66 6.12 11.64
C SER A 126 -22.98 6.37 10.17
N ARG A 127 -22.57 5.42 9.34
CA ARG A 127 -22.70 5.45 7.88
C ARG A 127 -23.32 4.17 7.34
N GLU A 128 -24.24 4.32 6.40
CA GLU A 128 -24.72 3.26 5.50
C GLU A 128 -24.51 3.67 4.04
N ILE A 129 -24.03 2.73 3.23
CA ILE A 129 -23.89 2.90 1.77
C ILE A 129 -24.70 1.81 1.08
N LYS A 130 -25.49 2.18 0.07
CA LYS A 130 -26.27 1.23 -0.74
C LYS A 130 -26.07 1.51 -2.22
N LEU A 131 -25.62 0.51 -2.97
CA LEU A 131 -25.40 0.61 -4.40
C LEU A 131 -26.61 0.06 -5.17
N SER A 132 -27.14 0.85 -6.10
CA SER A 132 -28.19 0.41 -7.02
C SER A 132 -27.57 -0.21 -8.25
N LYS A 133 -27.57 -1.55 -8.30
CA LYS A 133 -27.15 -2.30 -9.50
C LYS A 133 -27.91 -1.88 -10.77
N PRO A 134 -29.26 -1.80 -10.80
CA PRO A 134 -29.96 -1.39 -12.01
C PRO A 134 -29.79 0.11 -12.31
N GLY A 135 -29.68 0.96 -11.29
CA GLY A 135 -29.61 2.41 -11.44
C GLY A 135 -28.22 2.98 -11.73
N ASN A 136 -27.15 2.22 -11.49
CA ASN A 136 -25.76 2.68 -11.56
C ASN A 136 -25.48 3.97 -10.76
N TRP A 137 -26.04 4.01 -9.55
CA TRP A 137 -25.83 5.05 -8.56
C TRP A 137 -25.65 4.42 -7.18
N ALA A 138 -25.16 5.20 -6.22
CA ALA A 138 -25.04 4.79 -4.83
C ALA A 138 -25.59 5.86 -3.88
N ARG A 139 -26.19 5.43 -2.76
CA ARG A 139 -26.70 6.27 -1.67
C ARG A 139 -25.74 6.19 -0.49
N TRP A 140 -25.38 7.33 0.08
CA TRP A 140 -24.79 7.46 1.40
C TRP A 140 -25.84 8.01 2.37
N LEU A 141 -25.95 7.40 3.53
CA LEU A 141 -26.72 7.90 4.67
C LEU A 141 -25.74 8.05 5.85
N ASP A 142 -25.48 9.28 6.22
CA ASP A 142 -24.60 9.64 7.34
C ASP A 142 -25.46 10.17 8.49
N SER A 143 -25.38 9.56 9.67
CA SER A 143 -26.18 9.90 10.85
C SER A 143 -25.30 10.38 11.99
N PHE A 144 -25.75 11.42 12.68
CA PHE A 144 -25.04 12.16 13.72
C PHE A 144 -25.93 12.25 14.96
N THR A 145 -25.45 11.78 16.10
CA THR A 145 -26.18 11.79 17.37
C THR A 145 -25.39 12.59 18.39
N ASN A 146 -26.01 13.61 18.97
CA ASN A 146 -25.40 14.36 20.07
C ASN A 146 -25.55 13.57 21.38
N THR A 147 -24.44 13.07 21.92
CA THR A 147 -24.38 12.34 23.19
C THR A 147 -24.00 13.23 24.37
N GLY A 148 -23.75 14.52 24.13
CA GLY A 148 -23.52 15.53 25.15
C GLY A 148 -24.79 16.02 25.84
N ASP A 149 -24.61 16.97 26.76
CA ASP A 149 -25.67 17.58 27.57
C ASP A 149 -26.09 18.97 27.09
N ALA A 150 -25.45 19.51 26.06
CA ALA A 150 -25.74 20.80 25.44
C ALA A 150 -25.94 20.69 23.92
N PRO A 151 -26.70 21.60 23.28
CA PRO A 151 -26.80 21.66 21.83
C PRO A 151 -25.43 21.85 21.17
N VAL A 152 -25.23 21.23 20.01
CA VAL A 152 -23.95 21.28 19.28
C VAL A 152 -24.16 21.54 17.78
N ASP A 153 -23.30 22.36 17.21
CA ASP A 153 -23.22 22.57 15.75
C ASP A 153 -22.20 21.61 15.14
N VAL A 154 -22.61 20.95 14.06
CA VAL A 154 -21.81 19.99 13.30
C VAL A 154 -21.76 20.44 11.84
N ASP A 155 -20.60 20.93 11.41
CA ASP A 155 -20.30 21.18 10.01
C ASP A 155 -19.90 19.84 9.35
N VAL A 156 -20.53 19.52 8.22
CA VAL A 156 -20.30 18.27 7.50
C VAL A 156 -19.94 18.58 6.06
N SER A 157 -18.93 17.90 5.52
CA SER A 157 -18.66 17.93 4.09
C SER A 157 -18.59 16.54 3.46
N PHE A 158 -19.38 16.34 2.40
CA PHE A 158 -19.40 15.15 1.56
C PHE A 158 -18.72 15.47 0.23
N GLY A 159 -17.71 14.70 -0.18
CA GLY A 159 -17.00 15.03 -1.42
C GLY A 159 -15.82 14.14 -1.75
N GLY A 160 -14.95 14.61 -2.65
CA GLY A 160 -13.66 13.99 -2.98
C GLY A 160 -13.11 14.51 -4.29
N THR A 161 -12.37 13.67 -5.04
CA THR A 161 -11.77 14.07 -6.32
C THR A 161 -12.64 13.64 -7.50
N THR A 162 -13.04 14.58 -8.36
CA THR A 162 -13.87 14.36 -9.56
C THR A 162 -13.06 14.10 -10.83
N GLY A 163 -11.87 13.54 -10.69
CA GLY A 163 -10.93 13.27 -11.78
C GLY A 163 -9.74 14.21 -11.82
N TRP A 164 -8.85 13.92 -12.77
CA TRP A 164 -7.67 14.73 -13.06
C TRP A 164 -7.23 14.48 -14.50
N ASN A 165 -7.06 15.54 -15.31
CA ASN A 165 -6.46 15.42 -16.63
C ASN A 165 -4.94 15.53 -16.51
N ALA A 166 -4.16 14.49 -16.82
CA ALA A 166 -2.70 14.60 -16.71
C ALA A 166 -2.18 15.40 -17.90
N THR A 167 -1.48 16.50 -17.66
CA THR A 167 -0.68 17.17 -18.70
C THR A 167 0.31 16.17 -19.29
N SER A 168 0.05 15.72 -20.51
CA SER A 168 1.10 15.16 -21.35
C SER A 168 2.01 16.30 -21.78
N THR A 169 3.23 16.37 -21.25
CA THR A 169 4.29 17.22 -21.82
C THR A 169 4.72 16.65 -23.17
N SER A 170 3.95 16.99 -24.22
CA SER A 170 4.46 17.00 -25.59
C SER A 170 3.88 18.21 -26.32
N GLY A 171 4.64 19.31 -26.39
CA GLY A 171 4.30 20.47 -27.21
C GLY A 171 3.54 21.60 -26.49
N SER A 172 3.63 22.78 -27.10
CA SER A 172 3.32 24.14 -26.65
C SER A 172 1.87 24.48 -26.18
N ARG A 173 1.10 23.56 -25.58
CA ARG A 173 -0.21 23.90 -25.00
C ARG A 173 -0.45 23.24 -23.64
N THR A 174 -0.56 24.07 -22.61
CA THR A 174 -1.06 23.73 -21.28
C THR A 174 -2.59 23.55 -21.37
N LEU A 175 -3.10 22.37 -21.04
CA LEU A 175 -4.53 22.16 -20.82
C LEU A 175 -4.80 22.28 -19.33
N ALA A 176 -5.92 22.90 -18.94
CA ALA A 176 -6.30 22.98 -17.54
C ALA A 176 -6.54 21.56 -17.00
N ASN A 177 -5.82 21.20 -15.93
CA ASN A 177 -5.99 19.95 -15.19
C ASN A 177 -7.31 19.99 -14.39
N GLN A 178 -8.46 20.05 -15.06
CA GLN A 178 -9.73 20.39 -14.42
C GLN A 178 -10.94 19.68 -15.07
N SER A 179 -11.79 19.11 -14.22
CA SER A 179 -13.17 18.71 -14.53
C SER A 179 -14.10 19.93 -14.46
N ALA A 180 -15.09 19.98 -15.34
CA ALA A 180 -16.06 21.07 -15.39
C ALA A 180 -17.37 20.66 -14.71
N VAL A 181 -17.97 21.58 -13.96
CA VAL A 181 -19.41 21.53 -13.67
C VAL A 181 -20.13 21.85 -14.98
N VAL A 182 -20.92 20.90 -15.49
CA VAL A 182 -21.56 21.02 -16.82
C VAL A 182 -23.06 21.25 -16.74
N ASP A 183 -23.67 21.00 -15.58
CA ASP A 183 -25.09 21.23 -15.34
C ASP A 183 -25.39 21.25 -13.84
N THR A 184 -26.41 22.01 -13.45
CA THR A 184 -26.93 22.12 -12.08
C THR A 184 -28.45 22.11 -12.10
N THR A 185 -29.09 22.08 -10.92
CA THR A 185 -30.55 22.14 -10.84
C THR A 185 -31.09 23.44 -11.42
N SER A 186 -30.32 24.53 -11.28
CA SER A 186 -30.62 25.86 -11.82
C SER A 186 -30.34 25.97 -13.33
N GLY A 187 -29.70 24.97 -13.94
CA GLY A 187 -29.37 24.93 -15.37
C GLY A 187 -28.15 25.76 -15.73
N ASP A 188 -27.25 26.01 -14.77
CA ASP A 188 -26.00 26.72 -14.97
C ASP A 188 -24.77 25.81 -14.67
N THR A 189 -23.61 26.43 -14.45
CA THR A 189 -22.34 25.74 -14.19
C THR A 189 -21.72 26.12 -12.83
N THR A 190 -22.52 26.72 -11.94
CA THR A 190 -22.06 27.15 -10.62
C THR A 190 -22.89 26.45 -9.55
N ILE A 191 -22.23 25.82 -8.59
CA ILE A 191 -22.94 25.09 -7.52
C ILE A 191 -23.32 26.08 -6.42
N GLY A 192 -24.61 26.41 -6.31
CA GLY A 192 -25.17 27.32 -5.31
C GLY A 192 -26.02 26.63 -4.23
N ALA A 193 -26.40 27.39 -3.20
CA ALA A 193 -27.30 26.91 -2.13
C ALA A 193 -28.75 26.66 -2.59
N ASP A 194 -29.08 27.10 -3.81
CA ASP A 194 -30.39 26.93 -4.45
C ASP A 194 -30.45 25.66 -5.33
N ASP A 195 -29.32 24.99 -5.53
CA ASP A 195 -29.29 23.74 -6.27
C ASP A 195 -29.70 22.55 -5.39
N ALA A 196 -30.07 21.44 -6.03
CA ALA A 196 -30.34 20.15 -5.39
C ALA A 196 -29.34 19.06 -5.83
N TRP A 197 -28.78 19.23 -7.02
CA TRP A 197 -27.79 18.36 -7.64
C TRP A 197 -26.87 19.12 -8.59
N ALA A 198 -25.71 18.52 -8.88
CA ALA A 198 -24.74 19.01 -9.87
C ALA A 198 -24.17 17.86 -10.71
N VAL A 199 -23.82 18.12 -11.97
CA VAL A 199 -23.14 17.19 -12.88
C VAL A 199 -21.74 17.71 -13.18
N VAL A 200 -20.74 16.82 -13.04
CA VAL A 200 -19.34 17.10 -13.31
C VAL A 200 -18.83 16.17 -14.41
N ALA A 201 -18.04 16.68 -15.35
CA ALA A 201 -17.45 15.92 -16.43
C ALA A 201 -15.98 16.30 -16.66
N THR A 202 -15.12 15.31 -16.94
CA THR A 202 -13.71 15.54 -17.25
C THR A 202 -13.48 15.66 -18.75
N PRO A 203 -13.14 16.83 -19.30
CA PRO A 203 -12.91 17.00 -20.73
C PRO A 203 -11.68 16.20 -21.22
N PRO A 204 -11.64 15.76 -22.48
CA PRO A 204 -10.51 15.00 -23.01
C PRO A 204 -9.23 15.85 -23.15
N PRO A 205 -8.04 15.23 -22.99
CA PRO A 205 -6.73 15.89 -23.15
C PRO A 205 -6.42 16.37 -24.58
N THR A 206 -7.28 16.09 -25.56
CA THR A 206 -7.22 16.74 -26.87
C THR A 206 -8.67 17.00 -27.28
N PRO A 207 -9.03 18.21 -27.76
CA PRO A 207 -10.35 18.43 -28.32
C PRO A 207 -10.43 17.63 -29.62
N LYS A 208 -10.90 16.39 -29.53
CA LYS A 208 -11.20 15.59 -30.72
C LYS A 208 -12.45 16.12 -31.41
N HIS A 209 -13.34 16.81 -30.69
CA HIS A 209 -14.60 17.37 -31.18
C HIS A 209 -14.93 18.71 -30.52
N ALA A 210 -15.67 19.58 -31.23
CA ALA A 210 -15.93 20.96 -30.85
C ALA A 210 -17.17 21.15 -29.94
N SER A 211 -17.82 20.08 -29.49
CA SER A 211 -18.93 20.13 -28.54
C SER A 211 -18.40 20.11 -27.11
N ALA A 212 -18.87 21.04 -26.27
CA ALA A 212 -18.78 20.87 -24.83
C ALA A 212 -19.51 19.56 -24.47
N GLY A 213 -18.80 18.54 -23.99
CA GLY A 213 -19.44 17.29 -23.58
C GLY A 213 -18.78 15.96 -23.96
N ASP A 214 -17.50 15.93 -24.35
CA ASP A 214 -16.77 14.66 -24.32
C ASP A 214 -16.20 14.44 -22.92
N SER A 215 -16.49 13.31 -22.27
CA SER A 215 -15.86 12.92 -21.00
C SER A 215 -14.86 11.77 -21.18
N ASP A 216 -13.56 12.01 -20.96
CA ASP A 216 -12.48 11.00 -21.12
C ASP A 216 -12.52 9.92 -20.03
N ARG A 217 -13.22 10.20 -18.92
CA ARG A 217 -13.35 9.30 -17.76
C ARG A 217 -14.73 9.42 -17.11
N GLY A 218 -15.77 9.56 -17.94
CA GLY A 218 -17.19 9.54 -17.57
C GLY A 218 -17.68 10.71 -16.71
N PRO A 219 -18.88 11.25 -16.98
CA PRO A 219 -19.48 12.26 -16.12
C PRO A 219 -20.02 11.63 -14.83
N SER A 220 -20.21 12.43 -13.79
CA SER A 220 -20.84 12.00 -12.54
C SER A 220 -21.81 13.06 -12.06
N ALA A 221 -22.90 12.65 -11.42
CA ALA A 221 -23.86 13.55 -10.80
C ALA A 221 -23.93 13.28 -9.29
N VAL A 222 -24.10 14.34 -8.51
CA VAL A 222 -24.29 14.26 -7.05
C VAL A 222 -25.58 14.97 -6.68
N VAL A 223 -26.44 14.29 -5.93
CA VAL A 223 -27.65 14.86 -5.31
C VAL A 223 -27.34 15.10 -3.83
N PHE A 224 -27.51 16.34 -3.37
CA PHE A 224 -27.16 16.75 -2.02
C PHE A 224 -28.36 17.19 -1.17
N GLY A 225 -29.55 17.28 -1.73
CA GLY A 225 -30.78 17.44 -0.96
C GLY A 225 -31.80 18.41 -1.55
N THR A 226 -32.74 18.85 -0.71
CA THR A 226 -33.66 19.94 -0.99
C THR A 226 -32.97 21.30 -0.79
N PRO A 227 -33.13 22.26 -1.70
CA PRO A 227 -32.54 23.60 -1.57
C PRO A 227 -33.02 24.39 -0.34
N THR A 228 -32.38 25.54 -0.11
CA THR A 228 -32.76 26.53 0.93
C THR A 228 -34.28 26.80 0.95
N PRO A 229 -34.92 26.98 2.13
CA PRO A 229 -34.33 27.11 3.47
C PRO A 229 -34.38 25.83 4.33
N PHE A 230 -34.25 24.63 3.74
CA PHE A 230 -34.33 23.37 4.49
C PHE A 230 -33.19 23.20 5.52
N ALA A 231 -33.41 22.56 6.67
CA ALA A 231 -32.47 22.58 7.79
C ALA A 231 -31.04 22.09 7.45
N GLY A 232 -30.91 21.08 6.59
CA GLY A 232 -29.64 20.54 6.09
C GLY A 232 -29.32 20.91 4.65
N HIS A 233 -29.83 22.04 4.14
CA HIS A 233 -29.52 22.53 2.80
C HIS A 233 -28.02 22.69 2.56
N LEU A 234 -27.63 22.75 1.29
CA LEU A 234 -26.24 23.00 0.90
C LEU A 234 -25.85 24.44 1.24
N LEU A 235 -24.76 24.62 1.97
CA LEU A 235 -24.18 25.94 2.30
C LEU A 235 -23.19 26.45 1.26
N GLY A 236 -22.77 25.58 0.34
CA GLY A 236 -21.80 25.86 -0.72
C GLY A 236 -20.70 24.80 -0.79
N THR A 237 -19.66 25.08 -1.56
CA THR A 237 -18.55 24.14 -1.80
C THR A 237 -17.24 24.60 -1.15
N GLY A 238 -16.31 23.65 -0.98
CA GLY A 238 -14.95 23.88 -0.52
C GLY A 238 -13.97 22.85 -1.07
N VAL A 239 -12.68 23.01 -0.77
CA VAL A 239 -11.62 22.10 -1.23
C VAL A 239 -11.55 20.85 -0.34
N GLN A 240 -12.19 19.75 -0.75
CA GLN A 240 -12.30 18.51 0.03
C GLN A 240 -10.95 17.90 0.40
N GLN A 241 -9.96 18.04 -0.48
CA GLN A 241 -8.61 17.52 -0.24
C GLN A 241 -7.78 18.43 0.67
N ARG A 242 -8.31 19.54 1.21
CA ARG A 242 -7.58 20.50 2.05
C ARG A 242 -8.50 20.96 3.20
N SER A 243 -8.46 22.24 3.58
CA SER A 243 -9.33 22.82 4.60
C SER A 243 -10.72 23.14 4.03
N VAL A 244 -11.52 22.11 3.74
CA VAL A 244 -12.81 22.24 3.04
C VAL A 244 -13.76 23.28 3.65
N PHE A 245 -13.70 23.45 4.96
CA PHE A 245 -14.62 24.37 5.65
C PHE A 245 -14.15 25.82 5.64
N ASP A 246 -12.88 26.07 5.35
CA ASP A 246 -12.25 27.39 5.45
C ASP A 246 -11.82 27.93 4.07
N VAL A 247 -11.59 27.04 3.10
CA VAL A 247 -11.13 27.38 1.75
C VAL A 247 -12.24 27.07 0.74
N PRO A 248 -12.79 28.10 0.06
CA PRO A 248 -13.79 27.89 -0.98
C PRO A 248 -13.19 27.13 -2.17
N LEU A 249 -14.03 26.41 -2.92
CA LEU A 249 -13.59 25.72 -4.13
C LEU A 249 -13.20 26.76 -5.19
N PRO A 250 -11.99 26.70 -5.79
CA PRO A 250 -11.61 27.62 -6.84
C PRO A 250 -12.28 27.26 -8.18
N ASP A 251 -12.48 28.28 -9.03
CA ASP A 251 -13.12 28.12 -10.34
C ASP A 251 -12.23 27.47 -11.40
N THR A 252 -10.90 27.47 -11.19
CA THR A 252 -9.94 26.95 -12.17
C THR A 252 -8.79 26.19 -11.53
N GLY A 253 -8.11 25.41 -12.37
CA GLY A 253 -6.91 24.69 -11.99
C GLY A 253 -7.22 23.37 -11.30
N THR A 254 -6.18 22.79 -10.72
CA THR A 254 -6.21 21.47 -10.09
C THR A 254 -7.23 21.36 -8.97
N GLU A 255 -7.28 22.35 -8.08
CA GLU A 255 -8.05 22.23 -6.84
C GLU A 255 -9.55 22.26 -7.09
N ALA A 256 -9.99 22.79 -8.23
CA ALA A 256 -11.36 22.75 -8.69
C ALA A 256 -11.91 21.31 -8.85
N ASN A 257 -11.04 20.30 -8.93
CA ASN A 257 -11.44 18.89 -8.94
C ASN A 257 -11.78 18.32 -7.56
N PHE A 258 -11.49 19.04 -6.48
CA PHE A 258 -11.60 18.52 -5.11
C PHE A 258 -12.87 19.03 -4.44
N ILE A 259 -14.01 18.70 -5.04
CA ILE A 259 -15.31 19.25 -4.63
C ILE A 259 -15.75 18.65 -3.29
N GLY A 260 -15.98 19.51 -2.30
CA GLY A 260 -16.66 19.20 -1.04
C GLY A 260 -17.96 19.95 -0.90
N TYR A 261 -19.08 19.26 -0.74
CA TYR A 261 -20.42 19.84 -0.50
C TYR A 261 -20.61 20.05 1.00
N ARG A 262 -20.89 21.28 1.45
CA ARG A 262 -20.92 21.63 2.87
C ARG A 262 -22.35 21.76 3.40
N HIS A 263 -22.60 21.18 4.57
CA HIS A 263 -23.86 21.22 5.30
C HIS A 263 -23.58 21.59 6.76
N ARG A 264 -24.60 22.07 7.47
CA ARG A 264 -24.56 22.25 8.92
C ARG A 264 -25.79 21.62 9.56
N LEU A 265 -25.58 20.97 10.70
CA LEU A 265 -26.62 20.47 11.58
C LEU A 265 -26.46 21.10 12.96
N THR A 266 -27.57 21.51 13.58
CA THR A 266 -27.61 21.89 15.00
C THR A 266 -28.39 20.82 15.73
N LEU A 267 -27.76 20.12 16.67
CA LEU A 267 -28.32 18.94 17.33
C LEU A 267 -28.59 19.24 18.80
N ALA A 268 -29.84 19.09 19.25
CA ALA A 268 -30.14 19.10 20.68
C ALA A 268 -29.54 17.87 21.40
N PRO A 269 -29.38 17.90 22.74
CA PRO A 269 -28.93 16.73 23.50
C PRO A 269 -29.81 15.49 23.21
N GLY A 270 -29.18 14.38 22.85
CA GLY A 270 -29.85 13.13 22.48
C GLY A 270 -30.51 13.13 21.10
N GLU A 271 -30.44 14.23 20.33
CA GLU A 271 -30.98 14.28 18.98
C GLU A 271 -30.08 13.54 17.99
N THR A 272 -30.72 12.77 17.10
CA THR A 272 -30.08 12.22 15.90
C THR A 272 -30.62 12.93 14.65
N ALA A 273 -29.70 13.35 13.78
CA ALA A 273 -29.99 13.85 12.44
C ALA A 273 -29.16 13.11 11.40
N SER A 274 -29.66 13.03 10.17
CA SER A 274 -28.97 12.36 9.07
C SER A 274 -28.94 13.20 7.80
N LEU A 275 -27.89 13.01 7.01
CA LEU A 275 -27.76 13.53 5.66
C LEU A 275 -27.77 12.36 4.67
N VAL A 276 -28.50 12.51 3.57
CA VAL A 276 -28.54 11.55 2.46
C VAL A 276 -27.98 12.17 1.20
N HIS A 277 -26.98 11.53 0.62
CA HIS A 277 -26.40 11.91 -0.67
C HIS A 277 -26.53 10.77 -1.67
N PHE A 278 -26.74 11.11 -2.95
CA PHE A 278 -26.70 10.13 -4.03
C PHE A 278 -25.61 10.49 -5.03
N VAL A 279 -24.86 9.50 -5.50
CA VAL A 279 -23.85 9.67 -6.56
C VAL A 279 -24.22 8.76 -7.73
N ALA A 280 -24.43 9.33 -8.91
CA ALA A 280 -24.61 8.61 -10.16
C ALA A 280 -23.34 8.71 -11.01
N ALA A 281 -22.87 7.59 -11.55
CA ALA A 281 -21.67 7.57 -12.38
C ALA A 281 -22.02 7.21 -13.84
N GLY A 282 -21.49 7.97 -14.77
CA GLY A 282 -21.52 7.70 -16.21
C GLY A 282 -20.22 7.07 -16.68
N ARG A 283 -20.23 6.56 -17.91
CA ARG A 283 -19.04 6.01 -18.58
C ARG A 283 -18.31 7.06 -19.39
N ALA A 284 -17.04 6.81 -19.67
CA ALA A 284 -16.29 7.56 -20.67
C ALA A 284 -17.07 7.61 -22.01
N GLU A 285 -17.06 8.78 -22.62
CA GLU A 285 -17.75 9.06 -23.87
C GLU A 285 -16.78 9.03 -25.05
N THR A 286 -17.27 8.52 -26.16
CA THR A 286 -16.61 8.65 -27.47
C THR A 286 -17.34 9.72 -28.28
N ALA A 287 -16.77 10.10 -29.42
CA ALA A 287 -17.44 10.98 -30.39
C ALA A 287 -18.88 10.54 -30.72
N ALA A 288 -19.14 9.23 -30.79
CA ALA A 288 -20.44 8.67 -31.11
C ALA A 288 -21.45 8.74 -29.95
N THR A 289 -20.97 8.97 -28.72
CA THR A 289 -21.79 8.98 -27.50
C THR A 289 -21.69 10.31 -26.75
N SER A 290 -21.15 11.36 -27.38
CA SER A 290 -20.95 12.69 -26.78
C SER A 290 -22.25 13.23 -26.17
N GLY A 291 -22.18 13.66 -24.91
CA GLY A 291 -23.31 14.18 -24.13
C GLY A 291 -24.38 13.15 -23.70
N GLN A 292 -24.33 11.89 -24.16
CA GLN A 292 -25.33 10.88 -23.80
C GLN A 292 -25.21 10.44 -22.34
N GLN A 293 -23.99 10.26 -21.85
CA GLN A 293 -23.73 9.90 -20.46
C GLN A 293 -23.99 11.09 -19.54
N ILE A 294 -23.73 12.32 -19.98
CA ILE A 294 -24.10 13.54 -19.25
C ILE A 294 -25.61 13.58 -19.05
N ALA A 295 -26.38 13.42 -20.14
CA ALA A 295 -27.83 13.37 -20.07
C ALA A 295 -28.35 12.21 -19.20
N ALA A 296 -27.67 11.06 -19.22
CA ALA A 296 -28.04 9.91 -18.41
C ALA A 296 -27.87 10.18 -16.90
N VAL A 297 -26.69 10.65 -16.47
CA VAL A 297 -26.46 10.94 -15.04
C VAL A 297 -27.32 12.10 -14.55
N ARG A 298 -27.59 13.11 -15.41
CA ARG A 298 -28.56 14.18 -15.14
C ARG A 298 -29.95 13.61 -14.91
N GLY A 299 -30.42 12.73 -15.80
CA GLY A 299 -31.74 12.09 -15.67
C GLY A 299 -31.86 11.31 -14.36
N THR A 300 -30.81 10.60 -13.95
CA THR A 300 -30.75 9.93 -12.65
C THR A 300 -30.82 10.91 -11.48
N ALA A 301 -30.07 12.02 -11.52
CA ALA A 301 -30.08 13.03 -10.46
C ALA A 301 -31.47 13.69 -10.30
N VAL A 302 -32.12 14.05 -11.40
CA VAL A 302 -33.49 14.59 -11.41
C VAL A 302 -34.50 13.59 -10.83
N ALA A 303 -34.38 12.30 -11.19
CA ALA A 303 -35.25 11.26 -10.68
C ALA A 303 -35.08 11.07 -9.16
N LEU A 304 -33.84 11.02 -8.67
CA LEU A 304 -33.53 10.86 -7.25
C LEU A 304 -33.86 12.10 -6.40
N THR A 305 -33.90 13.29 -7.01
CA THR A 305 -34.38 14.51 -6.33
C THR A 305 -35.89 14.48 -6.16
N THR A 306 -36.63 14.03 -7.18
CA THR A 306 -38.10 13.96 -7.15
C THR A 306 -38.61 12.78 -6.32
N ALA A 307 -37.94 11.64 -6.40
CA ALA A 307 -38.32 10.39 -5.74
C ALA A 307 -37.05 9.68 -5.21
N PRO A 308 -36.46 10.18 -4.11
CA PRO A 308 -35.26 9.59 -3.52
C PRO A 308 -35.50 8.16 -3.07
N ASP A 309 -34.57 7.26 -3.41
CA ASP A 309 -34.63 5.87 -2.97
C ASP A 309 -34.21 5.74 -1.50
N LEU A 310 -35.21 5.78 -0.62
CA LEU A 310 -35.07 5.54 0.83
C LEU A 310 -35.37 4.08 1.20
N GLY A 311 -35.46 3.18 0.21
CA GLY A 311 -35.71 1.76 0.42
C GLY A 311 -34.67 1.10 1.34
N GLY A 312 -35.13 0.14 2.13
CA GLY A 312 -34.28 -0.61 3.07
C GLY A 312 -33.90 0.14 4.36
N LEU A 313 -34.35 1.39 4.53
CA LEU A 313 -34.24 2.14 5.78
C LEU A 313 -35.49 1.93 6.65
N GLY A 314 -35.30 1.85 7.97
CA GLY A 314 -36.41 1.83 8.92
C GLY A 314 -37.03 3.22 9.08
N SER A 315 -38.30 3.31 9.45
CA SER A 315 -39.01 4.60 9.59
C SER A 315 -38.31 5.57 10.55
N GLY A 316 -37.74 5.07 11.65
CA GLY A 316 -36.97 5.91 12.58
C GLY A 316 -35.75 6.56 11.94
N THR A 317 -35.03 5.82 11.07
CA THR A 317 -33.91 6.35 10.29
C THR A 317 -34.36 7.33 9.22
N VAL A 318 -35.51 7.08 8.56
CA VAL A 318 -36.05 8.05 7.60
C VAL A 318 -36.36 9.37 8.29
N CYS A 319 -36.91 9.33 9.50
CA CYS A 319 -37.29 10.50 10.28
C CYS A 319 -36.12 11.32 10.84
N THR A 320 -34.89 10.82 10.79
CA THR A 320 -33.70 11.61 11.13
C THR A 320 -33.18 12.43 9.95
N ILE A 321 -33.61 12.19 8.71
CA ILE A 321 -33.09 12.88 7.53
C ILE A 321 -33.40 14.39 7.60
N ARG A 322 -32.38 15.23 7.41
CA ARG A 322 -32.45 16.70 7.51
C ARG A 322 -32.09 17.44 6.23
N ASN A 323 -31.71 16.77 5.15
CA ASN A 323 -31.45 17.40 3.86
C ASN A 323 -32.45 17.02 2.75
N ILE A 324 -33.56 16.34 3.05
CA ILE A 324 -34.65 16.07 2.11
C ILE A 324 -36.00 16.46 2.74
N ASP A 325 -36.86 17.17 2.01
CA ASP A 325 -38.24 17.46 2.43
C ASP A 325 -39.11 16.19 2.40
N LEU A 326 -39.17 15.50 3.54
CA LEU A 326 -39.99 14.29 3.70
C LEU A 326 -41.49 14.56 3.58
N ALA A 327 -41.97 15.76 3.91
CA ALA A 327 -43.39 16.09 3.84
C ALA A 327 -43.90 16.16 2.39
N ALA A 328 -43.00 16.45 1.44
CA ALA A 328 -43.29 16.43 0.01
C ALA A 328 -43.23 15.02 -0.61
N LEU A 329 -42.73 14.01 0.11
CA LEU A 329 -42.54 12.66 -0.43
C LEU A 329 -43.78 11.77 -0.26
N PRO A 330 -44.31 11.16 -1.34
CA PRO A 330 -45.40 10.21 -1.24
C PRO A 330 -45.03 9.00 -0.36
N GLY A 331 -45.83 8.75 0.68
CA GLY A 331 -45.64 7.59 1.56
C GLY A 331 -44.53 7.72 2.59
N ALA A 332 -44.02 8.94 2.83
CA ALA A 332 -43.13 9.19 3.96
C ALA A 332 -43.83 8.86 5.30
N PRO A 333 -43.11 8.31 6.29
CA PRO A 333 -43.67 8.02 7.60
C PRO A 333 -44.06 9.31 8.34
N ASP A 334 -45.09 9.23 9.18
CA ASP A 334 -45.34 10.25 10.19
C ASP A 334 -44.25 10.15 11.26
N CYS A 335 -43.39 11.16 11.32
CA CYS A 335 -42.25 11.16 12.22
C CYS A 335 -42.57 11.53 13.66
N SER A 336 -43.84 11.79 13.99
CA SER A 336 -44.25 12.06 15.36
C SER A 336 -44.06 10.82 16.24
N GLY A 337 -43.18 10.94 17.25
CA GLY A 337 -42.96 9.90 18.24
C GLY A 337 -42.21 8.65 17.77
N ILE A 338 -41.68 8.62 16.53
CA ILE A 338 -40.81 7.53 16.08
C ILE A 338 -39.39 7.80 16.59
N PRO A 339 -38.81 6.91 17.41
CA PRO A 339 -37.45 7.11 17.92
C PRO A 339 -36.42 6.94 16.80
N ALA A 340 -35.34 7.72 16.89
CA ALA A 340 -34.15 7.52 16.08
C ALA A 340 -33.51 6.16 16.40
N PRO A 341 -32.83 5.52 15.41
CA PRO A 341 -32.04 4.33 15.68
C PRO A 341 -30.88 4.67 16.62
N GLU A 342 -30.60 3.80 17.58
CA GLU A 342 -29.42 3.92 18.43
C GLU A 342 -28.15 3.67 17.60
N ALA A 343 -27.14 4.52 17.78
CA ALA A 343 -25.85 4.29 17.15
C ALA A 343 -25.19 3.03 17.73
N PRO A 344 -24.39 2.28 16.95
CA PRO A 344 -23.64 1.16 17.48
C PRO A 344 -22.72 1.62 18.62
N ALA A 345 -22.89 1.05 19.81
CA ALA A 345 -22.14 1.44 21.00
C ALA A 345 -20.63 1.45 20.74
N GLN A 346 -19.98 2.60 20.96
CA GLN A 346 -18.53 2.69 20.95
C GLN A 346 -17.96 2.27 22.31
N ARG A 347 -16.75 1.70 22.31
CA ARG A 347 -15.99 1.48 23.54
C ARG A 347 -15.25 2.77 23.88
N PRO A 348 -15.50 3.42 25.04
CA PRO A 348 -14.72 4.59 25.43
C PRO A 348 -13.24 4.22 25.52
N ALA A 349 -12.38 4.99 24.87
CA ALA A 349 -10.94 4.84 25.03
C ALA A 349 -10.51 5.62 26.29
N ALA A 350 -9.85 4.96 27.23
CA ALA A 350 -9.19 5.67 28.32
C ALA A 350 -8.09 6.57 27.75
N ALA A 351 -7.86 7.73 28.38
CA ALA A 351 -6.76 8.61 28.00
C ALA A 351 -5.43 7.85 28.11
N PRO A 352 -4.59 7.85 27.05
CA PRO A 352 -3.34 7.11 27.08
C PRO A 352 -2.32 7.78 28.01
N VAL A 353 -1.61 6.97 28.78
CA VAL A 353 -0.53 7.38 29.69
C VAL A 353 0.75 6.63 29.37
N THR A 354 1.89 7.12 29.87
CA THR A 354 3.16 6.39 29.84
C THR A 354 3.57 5.96 31.24
N THR A 355 4.19 4.79 31.31
CA THR A 355 4.80 4.22 32.51
C THR A 355 6.30 4.51 32.59
N SER A 356 6.86 5.18 31.58
CA SER A 356 8.24 5.67 31.60
C SER A 356 8.29 7.12 32.07
N PRO A 357 9.18 7.49 33.00
CA PRO A 357 9.35 8.89 33.42
C PRO A 357 10.11 9.73 32.38
N TYR A 358 10.54 9.12 31.27
CA TYR A 358 11.37 9.77 30.25
C TYR A 358 10.55 10.12 29.01
N ASP A 359 10.61 11.37 28.59
CA ASP A 359 9.99 11.83 27.36
C ASP A 359 10.92 11.63 26.15
N VAL A 360 10.40 10.96 25.13
CA VAL A 360 11.10 10.64 23.87
C VAL A 360 10.66 11.50 22.70
N VAL A 361 9.66 12.38 22.90
CA VAL A 361 9.09 13.20 21.83
C VAL A 361 10.18 14.04 21.20
N ASP A 362 10.32 13.87 19.89
CA ASP A 362 11.19 14.64 19.00
C ASP A 362 12.70 14.61 19.34
N LYS A 363 13.14 13.71 20.21
CA LYS A 363 14.57 13.58 20.55
C LYS A 363 15.37 12.94 19.40
N THR A 364 16.55 13.51 19.13
CA THR A 364 17.54 12.92 18.21
C THR A 364 18.23 11.72 18.85
N ILE A 365 18.89 10.87 18.04
CA ILE A 365 19.74 9.79 18.58
C ILE A 365 20.85 10.39 19.46
N GLY A 366 21.39 11.54 19.05
CA GLY A 366 22.35 12.31 19.84
C GLY A 366 21.85 12.64 21.25
N ASP A 367 20.62 13.17 21.36
CA ASP A 367 20.02 13.53 22.65
C ASP A 367 19.81 12.29 23.53
N LEU A 368 19.30 11.20 22.95
CA LEU A 368 19.06 9.95 23.66
C LEU A 368 20.37 9.36 24.21
N GLN A 369 21.44 9.37 23.41
CA GLN A 369 22.76 8.91 23.87
C GLN A 369 23.30 9.79 24.98
N ALA A 370 23.25 11.12 24.81
CA ALA A 370 23.73 12.07 25.81
C ALA A 370 23.00 11.92 27.16
N ASP A 371 21.67 11.72 27.14
CA ASP A 371 20.87 11.52 28.34
C ASP A 371 21.18 10.18 29.04
N MET A 372 21.45 9.11 28.28
CA MET A 372 21.91 7.83 28.85
C MET A 372 23.36 7.91 29.39
N GLU A 373 24.24 8.72 28.79
CA GLU A 373 25.61 8.96 29.28
C GLU A 373 25.62 9.80 30.56
N ALA A 374 24.73 10.79 30.65
CA ALA A 374 24.54 11.61 31.84
C ALA A 374 23.77 10.90 32.97
N GLY A 375 23.32 9.65 32.77
CA GLY A 375 22.57 8.87 33.76
C GLY A 375 21.14 9.38 34.02
N ARG A 376 20.59 10.21 33.11
CA ARG A 376 19.21 10.73 33.22
C ARG A 376 18.16 9.70 32.83
N THR A 377 18.54 8.74 32.00
CA THR A 377 17.66 7.68 31.50
C THR A 377 18.44 6.40 31.23
N THR A 378 17.73 5.34 30.89
CA THR A 378 18.27 4.03 30.48
C THR A 378 17.66 3.60 29.15
N ALA A 379 18.27 2.63 28.47
CA ALA A 379 17.69 2.06 27.25
C ALA A 379 16.30 1.48 27.54
N GLN A 380 16.10 0.83 28.70
CA GLN A 380 14.79 0.31 29.09
C GLN A 380 13.73 1.42 29.24
N GLN A 381 14.07 2.57 29.84
CA GLN A 381 13.13 3.70 29.97
C GLN A 381 12.80 4.32 28.61
N ILE A 382 13.79 4.47 27.73
CA ILE A 382 13.58 4.95 26.35
C ILE A 382 12.67 3.97 25.59
N THR A 383 12.98 2.67 25.60
CA THR A 383 12.18 1.65 24.90
C THR A 383 10.76 1.61 25.45
N ARG A 384 10.56 1.67 26.78
CA ARG A 384 9.21 1.70 27.38
C ARG A 384 8.40 2.91 26.92
N ALA A 385 9.01 4.10 26.87
CA ALA A 385 8.33 5.31 26.40
C ALA A 385 7.86 5.15 24.94
N TYR A 386 8.71 4.63 24.05
CA TYR A 386 8.31 4.35 22.66
C TYR A 386 7.20 3.28 22.57
N LEU A 387 7.29 2.20 23.34
CA LEU A 387 6.28 1.14 23.38
C LEU A 387 4.91 1.65 23.89
N ASP A 388 4.89 2.55 24.88
CA ASP A 388 3.65 3.21 25.35
C ASP A 388 3.03 4.07 24.24
N ARG A 389 3.87 4.80 23.50
CA ARG A 389 3.42 5.61 22.36
C ARG A 389 2.91 4.76 21.20
N ILE A 390 3.52 3.60 20.92
CA ILE A 390 2.99 2.63 19.94
C ILE A 390 1.58 2.18 20.34
N ALA A 391 1.39 1.78 21.60
CA ALA A 391 0.08 1.37 22.09
C ALA A 391 -0.97 2.50 21.98
N ALA A 392 -0.58 3.73 22.31
CA ALA A 392 -1.45 4.90 22.30
C ALA A 392 -1.82 5.40 20.88
N TYR A 393 -0.86 5.42 19.95
CA TYR A 393 -1.02 6.13 18.67
C TYR A 393 -1.06 5.20 17.46
N ASP A 394 -0.30 4.08 17.45
CA ASP A 394 -0.34 3.15 16.33
C ASP A 394 -1.65 2.36 16.27
N ARG A 395 -2.18 2.02 17.46
CA ARG A 395 -3.36 1.16 17.66
C ARG A 395 -4.52 1.85 18.38
N GLY A 396 -4.31 3.03 18.92
CA GLY A 396 -5.37 3.81 19.56
C GLY A 396 -6.32 4.46 18.55
N PRO A 397 -7.18 5.39 19.00
CA PRO A 397 -8.23 6.02 18.18
C PRO A 397 -7.73 6.64 16.86
N PHE A 398 -6.48 7.12 16.83
CA PHE A 398 -5.86 7.66 15.62
C PHE A 398 -5.44 6.61 14.61
N GLY A 399 -5.13 5.39 15.04
CA GLY A 399 -4.68 4.28 14.19
C GLY A 399 -3.73 4.69 13.07
N PHE A 400 -2.44 4.95 13.37
CA PHE A 400 -1.46 5.25 12.32
C PHE A 400 -1.04 4.01 11.51
N HIS A 401 -1.18 2.81 12.07
CA HIS A 401 -0.80 1.52 11.47
C HIS A 401 0.64 1.49 10.88
N ALA A 402 1.55 2.22 11.49
CA ALA A 402 2.97 2.29 11.15
C ALA A 402 3.71 0.96 11.38
N PHE A 403 3.23 0.06 12.25
CA PHE A 403 3.83 -1.26 12.47
C PHE A 403 2.98 -2.41 11.87
N ILE A 404 3.65 -3.44 11.34
CA ILE A 404 3.07 -4.78 11.08
C ILE A 404 3.35 -5.72 12.26
N HIS A 405 4.47 -5.51 12.94
CA HIS A 405 4.87 -6.31 14.08
C HIS A 405 5.68 -5.45 15.05
N VAL A 406 5.44 -5.55 16.34
CA VAL A 406 6.20 -4.97 17.43
C VAL A 406 6.91 -6.12 18.12
N ALA A 407 8.19 -5.95 18.42
CA ALA A 407 9.03 -7.01 18.97
C ALA A 407 8.60 -7.34 20.41
N GLU A 408 8.29 -8.61 20.66
CA GLU A 408 7.91 -9.09 21.99
C GLU A 408 9.07 -8.98 23.00
N ASP A 409 10.31 -9.02 22.53
CA ASP A 409 11.53 -9.00 23.34
C ASP A 409 12.23 -7.62 23.37
N ALA A 410 11.60 -6.55 22.87
CA ALA A 410 12.20 -5.21 22.82
C ALA A 410 12.78 -4.74 24.17
N MET A 411 12.06 -4.98 25.28
CA MET A 411 12.54 -4.64 26.63
C MET A 411 13.71 -5.52 27.08
N ALA A 412 13.79 -6.77 26.62
CA ALA A 412 14.92 -7.64 26.91
C ALA A 412 16.17 -7.19 26.13
N GLN A 413 16.01 -6.78 24.87
CA GLN A 413 17.08 -6.16 24.08
C GLN A 413 17.61 -4.89 24.76
N ALA A 414 16.70 -4.02 25.25
CA ALA A 414 17.06 -2.79 25.96
C ALA A 414 17.83 -3.06 27.25
N LYS A 415 17.38 -4.04 28.05
CA LYS A 415 18.09 -4.49 29.25
C LYS A 415 19.50 -5.00 28.94
N GLN A 416 19.68 -5.71 27.83
CA GLN A 416 20.99 -6.17 27.39
C GLN A 416 21.89 -4.99 27.00
N ALA A 417 21.35 -3.98 26.34
CA ALA A 417 22.09 -2.76 26.00
C ALA A 417 22.54 -2.01 27.27
N ASP A 418 21.67 -1.86 28.28
CA ASP A 418 22.03 -1.27 29.57
C ASP A 418 23.18 -2.04 30.26
N ALA A 419 23.15 -3.37 30.24
CA ALA A 419 24.21 -4.20 30.79
C ALA A 419 25.55 -4.03 30.04
N ARG A 420 25.52 -3.91 28.72
CA ARG A 420 26.71 -3.60 27.89
C ARG A 420 27.28 -2.22 28.22
N ARG A 421 26.42 -1.20 28.37
CA ARG A 421 26.84 0.14 28.79
C ARG A 421 27.47 0.12 30.18
N ALA A 422 26.88 -0.60 31.13
CA ALA A 422 27.43 -0.75 32.48
C ALA A 422 28.79 -1.47 32.48
N ALA A 423 29.04 -2.35 31.50
CA ALA A 423 30.35 -2.99 31.28
C ALA A 423 31.38 -2.09 30.57
N GLY A 424 31.03 -0.82 30.27
CA GLY A 424 31.92 0.17 29.66
C GLY A 424 31.87 0.22 28.13
N GLU A 425 30.96 -0.52 27.49
CA GLU A 425 30.78 -0.44 26.05
C GLU A 425 30.15 0.90 25.63
N LYS A 426 30.66 1.47 24.53
CA LYS A 426 30.15 2.70 23.92
C LYS A 426 29.77 2.43 22.46
N GLY A 427 28.75 3.12 21.96
CA GLY A 427 28.36 3.02 20.56
C GLY A 427 27.19 3.93 20.25
N ASP A 428 27.20 4.52 19.04
CA ASP A 428 26.21 5.53 18.64
C ASP A 428 24.75 4.99 18.68
N LEU A 429 24.56 3.69 18.48
CA LEU A 429 23.24 3.06 18.46
C LEU A 429 22.98 2.10 19.64
N LEU A 430 23.90 2.02 20.61
CA LEU A 430 23.75 1.12 21.75
C LEU A 430 22.55 1.57 22.62
N GLY A 431 21.51 0.74 22.68
CA GLY A 431 20.26 1.02 23.40
C GLY A 431 19.22 1.81 22.62
N ILE A 432 19.46 2.17 21.36
CA ILE A 432 18.57 3.04 20.58
C ILE A 432 17.50 2.22 19.84
N PRO A 433 16.19 2.52 20.02
CA PRO A 433 15.12 1.79 19.35
C PRO A 433 14.92 2.13 17.86
N VAL A 434 14.83 1.11 17.01
CA VAL A 434 14.67 1.23 15.55
C VAL A 434 13.47 0.47 15.02
N ALA A 435 12.68 1.12 14.16
CA ALA A 435 11.62 0.49 13.37
C ALA A 435 12.17 0.07 11.99
N VAL A 436 12.16 -1.23 11.68
CA VAL A 436 12.73 -1.74 10.42
C VAL A 436 11.60 -2.11 9.46
N LYS A 437 11.57 -1.56 8.24
CA LYS A 437 10.54 -1.88 7.23
C LYS A 437 10.38 -3.40 7.07
N ASP A 438 9.15 -3.87 6.93
CA ASP A 438 8.80 -5.30 6.89
C ASP A 438 9.19 -6.04 5.58
N LEU A 439 10.30 -5.63 4.97
CA LEU A 439 10.95 -6.34 3.87
C LEU A 439 12.37 -6.77 4.21
N TYR A 440 12.89 -6.40 5.38
CA TYR A 440 14.15 -6.87 5.91
C TYR A 440 13.91 -8.17 6.68
N ASP A 441 14.66 -9.23 6.35
CA ASP A 441 14.66 -10.47 7.10
C ASP A 441 15.10 -10.23 8.55
N THR A 442 14.34 -10.79 9.49
CA THR A 442 14.66 -10.84 10.91
C THR A 442 14.51 -12.28 11.37
N LYS A 443 15.48 -12.79 12.12
CA LYS A 443 15.44 -14.20 12.59
C LYS A 443 14.40 -14.48 13.68
N ASP A 444 13.93 -13.43 14.34
CA ASP A 444 13.07 -13.44 15.54
C ASP A 444 11.69 -12.80 15.34
N MET A 445 11.46 -12.11 14.22
CA MET A 445 10.14 -11.57 13.83
C MET A 445 9.80 -11.94 12.38
N PRO A 446 8.51 -12.04 11.99
CA PRO A 446 8.12 -12.34 10.61
C PRO A 446 8.60 -11.27 9.62
N THR A 447 8.75 -11.65 8.36
CA THR A 447 9.01 -10.70 7.25
C THR A 447 7.98 -10.92 6.16
N THR A 448 6.96 -10.08 6.09
CA THR A 448 5.80 -10.35 5.22
C THR A 448 5.81 -9.55 3.92
N THR A 449 6.68 -8.54 3.80
CA THR A 449 6.67 -7.56 2.70
C THR A 449 5.28 -6.96 2.46
N GLY A 450 4.51 -6.83 3.55
CA GLY A 450 3.15 -6.31 3.55
C GLY A 450 2.10 -7.24 2.94
N THR A 451 2.47 -8.43 2.45
CA THR A 451 1.51 -9.37 1.84
C THR A 451 1.07 -10.44 2.83
N LEU A 452 -0.23 -10.75 2.80
CA LEU A 452 -0.77 -11.89 3.54
C LEU A 452 -0.32 -13.23 2.98
N ALA A 453 0.29 -13.29 1.79
CA ALA A 453 0.90 -14.49 1.26
C ALA A 453 2.09 -14.98 2.12
N LEU A 454 2.77 -14.05 2.80
CA LEU A 454 3.93 -14.31 3.66
C LEU A 454 3.62 -14.14 5.15
N ALA A 455 2.34 -14.10 5.55
CA ALA A 455 1.94 -13.87 6.94
C ALA A 455 2.54 -14.88 7.96
N GLY A 456 2.94 -16.08 7.51
CA GLY A 456 3.61 -17.08 8.34
C GLY A 456 5.10 -17.27 8.04
N TYR A 457 5.71 -16.43 7.20
CA TYR A 457 7.13 -16.56 6.84
C TYR A 457 8.00 -15.90 7.92
N GLN A 458 8.76 -16.75 8.62
CA GLN A 458 9.73 -16.39 9.63
C GLN A 458 11.13 -16.75 9.10
N PRO A 459 11.94 -15.76 8.66
CA PRO A 459 13.32 -15.99 8.27
C PRO A 459 14.14 -16.60 9.41
N LYS A 460 15.22 -17.33 9.08
CA LYS A 460 16.16 -17.88 10.07
C LYS A 460 17.41 -17.02 10.24
N ARG A 461 17.60 -16.06 9.35
CA ARG A 461 18.78 -15.20 9.28
C ARG A 461 18.33 -13.75 9.24
N ASP A 462 19.00 -12.89 9.99
CA ASP A 462 18.83 -11.44 9.85
C ASP A 462 19.30 -11.01 8.45
N ALA A 463 18.70 -9.96 7.89
CA ALA A 463 19.27 -9.20 6.79
C ALA A 463 20.61 -8.59 7.22
N PHE A 464 21.50 -8.29 6.26
CA PHE A 464 22.84 -7.79 6.58
C PHE A 464 22.81 -6.56 7.50
N GLN A 465 22.03 -5.54 7.12
CA GLN A 465 21.92 -4.31 7.93
C GLN A 465 21.28 -4.56 9.30
N VAL A 466 20.31 -5.48 9.41
CA VAL A 466 19.69 -5.86 10.68
C VAL A 466 20.70 -6.53 11.62
N ALA A 467 21.53 -7.44 11.09
CA ALA A 467 22.58 -8.08 11.87
C ALA A 467 23.57 -7.05 12.44
N ARG A 468 23.93 -6.03 11.64
CA ARG A 468 24.83 -4.95 12.07
C ARG A 468 24.20 -4.02 13.11
N LEU A 469 22.92 -3.66 12.94
CA LEU A 469 22.17 -2.91 13.95
C LEU A 469 22.14 -3.65 15.30
N ARG A 470 21.87 -4.95 15.27
CA ARG A 470 21.87 -5.79 16.48
C ARG A 470 23.26 -5.88 17.11
N ALA A 471 24.31 -6.04 16.31
CA ALA A 471 25.69 -6.04 16.79
C ALA A 471 26.06 -4.71 17.47
N ALA A 472 25.61 -3.58 16.92
CA ALA A 472 25.78 -2.26 17.53
C ALA A 472 24.93 -2.04 18.80
N GLY A 473 24.05 -2.99 19.15
CA GLY A 473 23.21 -2.93 20.34
C GLY A 473 21.96 -2.07 20.19
N ALA A 474 21.55 -1.77 18.95
CA ALA A 474 20.25 -1.17 18.70
C ALA A 474 19.12 -2.11 19.14
N VAL A 475 18.02 -1.54 19.63
CA VAL A 475 16.81 -2.26 20.01
C VAL A 475 15.90 -2.33 18.79
N LEU A 476 15.74 -3.50 18.18
CA LEU A 476 14.79 -3.69 17.08
C LEU A 476 13.38 -3.67 17.66
N ILE A 477 12.72 -2.51 17.65
CA ILE A 477 11.42 -2.32 18.33
C ILE A 477 10.27 -2.95 17.55
N GLY A 478 10.44 -3.15 16.23
CA GLY A 478 9.43 -3.81 15.40
C GLY A 478 9.68 -3.74 13.91
N LYS A 479 8.77 -4.36 13.16
CA LYS A 479 8.65 -4.35 11.70
C LYS A 479 7.64 -3.28 11.27
N ALA A 480 8.13 -2.27 10.56
CA ALA A 480 7.31 -1.17 10.06
C ALA A 480 6.51 -1.57 8.80
N ASN A 481 5.27 -1.11 8.73
CA ASN A 481 4.37 -1.29 7.60
C ASN A 481 4.87 -0.53 6.35
N LEU A 482 4.37 -0.92 5.19
CA LEU A 482 4.85 -0.49 3.87
C LEU A 482 3.76 -0.63 2.81
N SER A 483 3.95 -0.03 1.64
CA SER A 483 3.20 -0.48 0.45
C SER A 483 3.56 -1.93 0.15
N GLU A 484 2.56 -2.82 -0.01
CA GLU A 484 2.79 -4.24 -0.31
C GLU A 484 3.75 -4.40 -1.51
N PHE A 485 4.77 -5.26 -1.35
CA PHE A 485 5.90 -5.45 -2.28
C PHE A 485 6.71 -4.18 -2.61
N ALA A 486 6.65 -3.17 -1.73
CA ALA A 486 7.26 -1.87 -1.93
C ALA A 486 6.77 -1.13 -3.20
N ASN A 487 5.58 -1.46 -3.72
CA ASN A 487 5.18 -1.17 -5.10
C ASN A 487 4.69 0.28 -5.36
N SER A 488 4.19 0.98 -4.33
CA SER A 488 3.71 2.37 -4.47
C SER A 488 4.61 3.40 -3.80
N GLY A 489 4.87 4.50 -4.53
CA GLY A 489 5.52 5.71 -4.00
C GLY A 489 4.54 6.67 -3.34
N SER A 490 3.26 6.55 -3.67
CA SER A 490 2.23 7.52 -3.30
C SER A 490 1.50 7.17 -2.01
N GLN A 491 1.61 5.93 -1.53
CA GLN A 491 0.86 5.42 -0.38
C GLN A 491 1.52 4.16 0.18
N SER A 492 1.22 3.83 1.44
CA SER A 492 1.70 2.63 2.11
C SER A 492 0.53 1.77 2.60
N GLU A 493 -0.22 1.22 1.65
CA GLU A 493 -1.27 0.21 1.85
C GLU A 493 -0.71 -1.21 1.75
N SER A 494 -1.11 -2.07 2.69
CA SER A 494 -0.74 -3.49 2.70
C SER A 494 -1.89 -4.38 3.15
N GLY A 495 -1.66 -5.69 3.14
CA GLY A 495 -2.58 -6.68 3.72
C GLY A 495 -2.82 -6.51 5.23
N TRP A 496 -2.04 -5.65 5.89
CA TRP A 496 -2.11 -5.39 7.33
C TRP A 496 -2.74 -4.04 7.69
N GLY A 497 -3.10 -3.23 6.70
CA GLY A 497 -3.61 -1.89 6.95
C GLY A 497 -2.97 -0.84 6.05
N GLN A 498 -3.62 0.32 5.99
CA GLN A 498 -3.06 1.54 5.46
C GLN A 498 -2.29 2.30 6.53
N VAL A 499 -1.08 2.75 6.20
CA VAL A 499 -0.36 3.74 7.04
C VAL A 499 -0.91 5.15 6.82
N TRP A 500 -1.14 5.89 7.90
CA TRP A 500 -1.63 7.28 7.88
C TRP A 500 -0.51 8.28 8.13
N ASN A 501 -0.62 9.48 7.55
CA ASN A 501 0.43 10.51 7.62
C ASN A 501 0.62 11.08 9.04
N ALA A 502 1.87 11.36 9.41
CA ALA A 502 2.25 11.86 10.73
C ALA A 502 1.71 13.27 11.05
N TYR A 503 1.53 14.16 10.08
CA TYR A 503 1.09 15.55 10.31
C TYR A 503 -0.42 15.70 10.22
N LYS A 504 -1.05 14.90 9.37
CA LYS A 504 -2.47 15.02 9.04
C LYS A 504 -3.12 13.65 8.91
N PRO A 505 -4.06 13.28 9.78
CA PRO A 505 -4.58 11.91 9.86
C PRO A 505 -5.46 11.48 8.68
N SER A 506 -5.73 12.38 7.72
CA SER A 506 -6.40 12.08 6.44
C SER A 506 -5.44 11.87 5.28
N LYS A 507 -4.19 12.33 5.40
CA LYS A 507 -3.22 12.38 4.30
C LYS A 507 -2.52 11.06 4.10
N THR A 508 -2.00 10.87 2.88
CA THR A 508 -1.12 9.74 2.59
C THR A 508 0.20 9.84 3.37
N SER A 509 0.64 8.73 3.97
CA SER A 509 1.99 8.59 4.51
C SER A 509 3.07 8.55 3.43
N LEU A 510 2.63 8.58 2.16
CA LEU A 510 3.43 8.31 0.97
C LEU A 510 4.03 6.91 1.07
N GLY A 511 4.94 6.56 0.17
CA GLY A 511 5.40 5.20 0.11
C GLY A 511 6.71 4.99 -0.62
N SER A 512 7.26 3.77 -0.58
CA SER A 512 6.67 2.62 0.11
C SER A 512 7.11 2.46 1.56
N SER A 513 8.00 3.30 2.10
CA SER A 513 8.50 3.21 3.48
C SER A 513 7.67 4.01 4.49
N GLY A 514 6.35 4.13 4.28
CA GLY A 514 5.49 5.00 5.08
C GLY A 514 5.50 4.65 6.57
N GLY A 515 5.47 3.36 6.94
CA GLY A 515 5.50 2.96 8.35
C GLY A 515 6.78 3.37 9.07
N SER A 516 7.94 3.23 8.41
CA SER A 516 9.23 3.65 8.99
C SER A 516 9.28 5.16 9.21
N ALA A 517 8.75 5.93 8.26
CA ALA A 517 8.70 7.38 8.35
C ALA A 517 7.76 7.85 9.47
N VAL A 518 6.53 7.33 9.46
CA VAL A 518 5.50 7.71 10.44
C VAL A 518 5.90 7.29 11.85
N ALA A 519 6.44 6.07 12.04
CA ALA A 519 6.95 5.64 13.35
C ALA A 519 8.05 6.56 13.87
N THR A 520 8.94 7.04 13.00
CA THR A 520 10.00 7.96 13.39
C THR A 520 9.43 9.33 13.73
N ALA A 521 8.69 9.97 12.81
CA ALA A 521 8.16 11.32 12.99
C ALA A 521 7.23 11.44 14.20
N THR A 522 6.38 10.45 14.45
CA THR A 522 5.47 10.42 15.61
C THR A 522 6.14 9.96 16.91
N SER A 523 7.47 9.83 16.92
CA SER A 523 8.23 9.37 18.09
C SER A 523 7.71 8.05 18.65
N MET A 524 7.38 7.10 17.77
CA MET A 524 7.13 5.68 18.10
C MET A 524 8.39 4.82 17.89
N ALA A 525 9.42 5.37 17.26
CA ALA A 525 10.79 4.88 17.22
C ALA A 525 11.78 6.06 17.19
N ALA A 526 13.03 5.82 17.57
CA ALA A 526 14.06 6.86 17.47
C ALA A 526 14.45 7.12 16.01
N PHE A 527 14.48 6.06 15.20
CA PHE A 527 14.69 6.14 13.75
C PHE A 527 14.07 4.93 13.03
N GLY A 528 13.99 5.04 11.70
CA GLY A 528 13.46 4.02 10.82
C GLY A 528 14.49 3.53 9.79
N MET A 529 14.37 2.27 9.37
CA MET A 529 15.07 1.73 8.20
C MET A 529 14.06 1.48 7.08
N GLY A 530 14.22 2.15 5.93
CA GLY A 530 13.34 2.05 4.77
C GLY A 530 14.03 1.44 3.54
N SER A 531 13.41 1.53 2.36
CA SER A 531 14.04 1.12 1.10
C SER A 531 13.65 2.01 -0.07
N GLN A 532 14.49 2.11 -1.10
CA GLN A 532 14.24 2.88 -2.31
C GLN A 532 14.56 2.10 -3.59
N THR A 533 13.55 1.95 -4.45
CA THR A 533 13.70 1.54 -5.86
C THR A 533 13.51 2.70 -6.82
N GLY A 534 12.63 3.64 -6.47
CA GLY A 534 12.40 4.91 -7.17
C GLY A 534 12.39 6.03 -6.14
N VAL A 535 11.25 6.19 -5.47
CA VAL A 535 10.99 7.30 -4.52
C VAL A 535 10.93 6.86 -3.05
N SER A 536 11.03 5.56 -2.80
CA SER A 536 10.50 4.96 -1.56
C SER A 536 11.23 5.27 -0.26
N LEU A 537 12.39 5.95 -0.29
CA LEU A 537 12.97 6.58 0.91
C LEU A 537 12.58 8.05 0.98
N TYR A 538 12.83 8.82 -0.09
CA TYR A 538 12.65 10.26 -0.01
C TYR A 538 11.19 10.68 0.10
N ALA A 539 10.26 10.12 -0.68
CA ALA A 539 8.87 10.54 -0.65
C ALA A 539 8.27 10.44 0.78
N PRO A 540 8.31 9.27 1.44
CA PRO A 540 7.80 9.19 2.81
C PRO A 540 8.64 9.98 3.83
N SER A 541 9.93 10.26 3.56
CA SER A 541 10.71 11.16 4.42
C SER A 541 10.26 12.61 4.29
N THR A 542 10.05 13.10 3.07
CA THR A 542 9.52 14.44 2.80
C THR A 542 8.18 14.63 3.50
N GLY A 543 7.22 13.74 3.27
CA GLY A 543 5.90 13.81 3.92
C GLY A 543 5.90 13.60 5.44
N ALA A 544 7.03 13.18 6.00
CA ALA A 544 7.24 12.98 7.43
C ALA A 544 8.24 14.01 8.04
N SER A 545 8.68 15.00 7.27
CA SER A 545 9.76 15.95 7.64
C SER A 545 11.03 15.25 8.16
N LEU A 546 11.48 14.17 7.53
CA LEU A 546 12.67 13.42 7.95
C LEU A 546 13.84 13.59 6.98
N VAL A 547 15.03 13.36 7.51
CA VAL A 547 16.25 13.19 6.73
C VAL A 547 16.38 11.72 6.31
N THR A 548 16.72 11.49 5.06
CA THR A 548 17.11 10.15 4.58
C THR A 548 18.26 10.24 3.60
N MET A 549 19.04 9.17 3.50
CA MET A 549 20.10 9.05 2.51
C MET A 549 20.02 7.71 1.78
N ARG A 550 19.97 7.79 0.45
CA ARG A 550 20.38 6.71 -0.44
C ARG A 550 21.85 6.92 -0.76
N GLY A 551 22.66 5.87 -0.66
CA GLY A 551 24.05 5.90 -1.09
C GLY A 551 24.24 5.32 -2.50
N THR A 552 25.48 5.39 -2.97
CA THR A 552 25.91 4.75 -4.23
C THR A 552 25.66 3.24 -4.18
N ASP A 553 25.16 2.64 -5.26
CA ASP A 553 24.99 1.17 -5.29
C ASP A 553 26.34 0.49 -5.01
N GLY A 554 26.36 -0.38 -4.00
CA GLY A 554 27.56 -1.05 -3.50
C GLY A 554 28.07 -0.53 -2.15
N ILE A 555 27.67 0.67 -1.70
CA ILE A 555 28.10 1.19 -0.39
C ILE A 555 27.52 0.40 0.80
N SER A 556 26.41 -0.32 0.58
CA SER A 556 25.76 -1.18 1.55
C SER A 556 25.03 -2.34 0.87
N SER A 557 24.93 -3.46 1.59
CA SER A 557 24.33 -4.71 1.11
C SER A 557 22.80 -4.70 1.15
N LEU A 558 22.20 -5.43 0.20
CA LEU A 558 20.77 -5.72 0.12
C LEU A 558 20.42 -7.14 0.60
N ALA A 559 21.41 -7.92 1.06
CA ALA A 559 21.20 -9.32 1.41
C ALA A 559 20.17 -9.49 2.53
N GLY A 560 19.19 -10.36 2.28
CA GLY A 560 18.05 -10.60 3.18
C GLY A 560 16.95 -9.55 3.10
N ALA A 561 16.90 -8.72 2.06
CA ALA A 561 15.73 -7.89 1.77
C ALA A 561 14.92 -8.41 0.59
N SER A 562 13.59 -8.35 0.70
CA SER A 562 12.69 -8.68 -0.41
C SER A 562 12.85 -7.67 -1.57
N PRO A 563 12.93 -8.13 -2.83
CA PRO A 563 13.24 -7.27 -3.97
C PRO A 563 11.98 -6.65 -4.61
N LEU A 564 12.16 -5.49 -5.24
CA LEU A 564 11.23 -4.96 -6.25
C LEU A 564 11.88 -4.97 -7.62
N THR A 565 13.03 -4.30 -7.76
CA THR A 565 13.86 -4.32 -8.97
C THR A 565 15.30 -4.65 -8.59
N TRP A 566 15.64 -5.92 -8.73
CA TRP A 566 16.97 -6.41 -8.39
C TRP A 566 18.09 -5.64 -9.11
N MET A 567 19.15 -5.31 -8.36
CA MET A 567 20.24 -4.38 -8.72
C MET A 567 19.88 -2.89 -8.86
N GLN A 568 18.68 -2.47 -8.50
CA GLN A 568 18.31 -1.03 -8.42
C GLN A 568 17.86 -0.62 -7.00
N ASP A 569 17.40 -1.58 -6.21
CA ASP A 569 16.94 -1.38 -4.84
C ASP A 569 18.06 -0.87 -3.92
N PHE A 570 17.70 -0.10 -2.89
CA PHE A 570 18.61 0.38 -1.84
C PHE A 570 17.93 0.33 -0.48
N LEU A 571 18.69 0.05 0.57
CA LEU A 571 18.23 -0.01 1.97
C LEU A 571 18.88 1.14 2.74
N GLY A 572 18.08 2.03 3.34
CA GLY A 572 18.60 3.29 3.90
C GLY A 572 17.88 3.77 5.16
N PRO A 573 18.53 4.64 5.95
CA PRO A 573 18.00 5.19 7.18
C PRO A 573 17.02 6.34 6.96
N MET A 574 16.13 6.56 7.92
CA MET A 574 15.24 7.71 8.03
C MET A 574 15.31 8.22 9.47
N ALA A 575 15.73 9.47 9.68
CA ALA A 575 15.95 10.04 11.00
C ALA A 575 15.58 11.53 11.04
N ARG A 576 15.55 12.14 12.24
CA ARG A 576 15.22 13.56 12.43
C ARG A 576 16.33 14.51 11.96
N SER A 577 17.58 14.04 11.96
CA SER A 577 18.73 14.87 11.61
C SER A 577 19.74 14.17 10.70
N VAL A 578 20.53 14.95 9.97
CA VAL A 578 21.66 14.47 9.17
C VAL A 578 22.73 13.84 10.06
N ALA A 579 22.94 14.38 11.26
CA ALA A 579 23.86 13.80 12.24
C ALA A 579 23.43 12.38 12.67
N ASP A 580 22.14 12.14 12.85
CA ASP A 580 21.60 10.82 13.16
C ASP A 580 21.73 9.87 11.97
N VAL A 581 21.48 10.34 10.74
CA VAL A 581 21.75 9.56 9.53
C VAL A 581 23.22 9.13 9.47
N ALA A 582 24.17 10.01 9.77
CA ALA A 582 25.59 9.68 9.81
C ALA A 582 25.92 8.57 10.83
N ARG A 583 25.34 8.64 12.04
CA ARG A 583 25.47 7.60 13.08
C ARG A 583 24.95 6.25 12.59
N ILE A 584 23.82 6.24 11.89
CA ILE A 584 23.23 5.01 11.37
C ILE A 584 24.08 4.43 10.24
N LEU A 585 24.58 5.27 9.33
CA LEU A 585 25.44 4.83 8.22
C LEU A 585 26.76 4.21 8.70
N ASN A 586 27.36 4.72 9.79
CA ASN A 586 28.52 4.08 10.44
C ASN A 586 28.25 2.61 10.80
N VAL A 587 27.01 2.30 11.17
CA VAL A 587 26.62 0.94 11.54
C VAL A 587 26.18 0.13 10.33
N THR A 588 25.42 0.69 9.38
CA THR A 588 24.71 -0.10 8.35
C THR A 588 25.46 -0.26 7.04
N THR A 589 26.46 0.58 6.77
CA THR A 589 27.30 0.48 5.54
C THR A 589 28.45 -0.50 5.72
N GLY A 590 28.86 -1.18 4.65
CA GLY A 590 29.83 -2.26 4.75
C GLY A 590 29.79 -3.24 3.58
N THR A 591 30.91 -3.91 3.33
CA THR A 591 30.99 -5.04 2.38
C THR A 591 30.35 -6.28 2.97
N ASP A 592 29.57 -6.96 2.13
CA ASP A 592 28.94 -8.24 2.42
C ASP A 592 29.37 -9.27 1.36
N PRO A 593 30.07 -10.34 1.74
CA PRO A 593 30.44 -11.39 0.80
C PRO A 593 29.26 -12.08 0.10
N GLU A 594 28.03 -12.01 0.64
CA GLU A 594 26.82 -12.53 -0.01
C GLU A 594 26.25 -11.59 -1.09
N ASP A 595 26.68 -10.32 -1.11
CA ASP A 595 26.25 -9.31 -2.06
C ASP A 595 27.41 -8.85 -2.93
N PHE A 596 27.53 -9.46 -4.11
CA PHE A 596 28.58 -9.17 -5.09
C PHE A 596 28.64 -7.70 -5.51
N VAL A 597 27.54 -6.93 -5.41
CA VAL A 597 27.55 -5.49 -5.74
C VAL A 597 28.43 -4.72 -4.74
N THR A 598 28.48 -5.16 -3.47
CA THR A 598 29.36 -4.56 -2.45
C THR A 598 30.81 -5.02 -2.59
N VAL A 599 31.03 -6.25 -3.05
CA VAL A 599 32.37 -6.81 -3.30
C VAL A 599 33.04 -6.15 -4.51
N ASP A 600 32.29 -5.98 -5.60
CA ASP A 600 32.79 -5.41 -6.86
C ASP A 600 32.81 -3.87 -6.86
N GLY A 601 32.25 -3.23 -5.84
CA GLY A 601 31.91 -1.80 -5.84
C GLY A 601 33.04 -0.82 -5.54
N ASP A 602 34.29 -1.24 -5.30
CA ASP A 602 35.33 -0.39 -4.68
C ASP A 602 34.87 0.29 -3.36
N ALA A 603 33.77 -0.18 -2.78
CA ALA A 603 33.01 0.54 -1.76
C ALA A 603 33.81 0.74 -0.48
N ASP A 604 34.64 -0.23 -0.08
CA ASP A 604 35.49 -0.11 1.11
C ASP A 604 36.56 0.98 0.98
N ALA A 605 37.10 1.20 -0.23
CA ALA A 605 38.08 2.25 -0.47
C ALA A 605 37.46 3.65 -0.58
N LYS A 606 36.14 3.72 -0.83
CA LYS A 606 35.40 4.97 -1.03
C LYS A 606 34.54 5.37 0.17
N ARG A 607 34.19 4.43 1.04
CA ARG A 607 33.43 4.68 2.27
C ARG A 607 34.30 5.43 3.28
N PRO A 608 33.79 6.48 3.93
CA PRO A 608 34.53 7.13 5.02
C PRO A 608 34.69 6.18 6.21
N ALA A 609 35.78 6.33 6.96
CA ALA A 609 35.97 5.58 8.21
C ALA A 609 34.93 5.97 9.28
N ASP A 610 34.55 7.25 9.31
CA ASP A 610 33.46 7.77 10.14
C ASP A 610 32.65 8.78 9.30
N TRP A 611 31.37 8.49 9.08
CA TRP A 611 30.45 9.37 8.38
C TRP A 611 30.26 10.72 9.10
N LYS A 612 30.40 10.75 10.43
CA LYS A 612 30.26 11.99 11.23
C LYS A 612 31.39 12.99 10.96
N ALA A 613 32.51 12.56 10.40
CA ALA A 613 33.63 13.44 10.06
C ALA A 613 33.29 14.44 8.95
N PHE A 614 32.15 14.25 8.26
CA PHE A 614 31.68 15.12 7.18
C PHE A 614 30.54 16.06 7.62
N LEU A 615 30.21 16.10 8.92
CA LEU A 615 29.26 17.05 9.49
C LEU A 615 29.93 18.42 9.67
N ASP A 616 30.16 19.11 8.55
CA ASP A 616 30.74 20.46 8.51
C ASP A 616 29.66 21.48 8.10
N PRO A 617 29.33 22.47 8.95
CA PRO A 617 28.34 23.49 8.59
C PRO A 617 28.78 24.38 7.42
N ASN A 618 30.06 24.38 7.05
CA ASN A 618 30.60 25.15 5.93
C ASN A 618 30.78 24.32 4.64
N ALA A 619 30.28 23.08 4.59
CA ALA A 619 30.52 22.17 3.47
C ALA A 619 30.08 22.71 2.09
N LEU A 620 29.13 23.66 2.07
CA LEU A 620 28.61 24.32 0.86
C LEU A 620 29.39 25.57 0.43
N GLN A 621 30.36 26.04 1.22
CA GLN A 621 31.14 27.24 0.90
C GLN A 621 31.93 27.06 -0.41
N GLY A 622 31.68 27.97 -1.36
CA GLY A 622 32.31 27.97 -2.67
C GLY A 622 31.84 26.85 -3.60
N LYS A 623 30.80 26.10 -3.24
CA LYS A 623 30.26 25.02 -4.09
C LYS A 623 29.35 25.56 -5.17
N ARG A 624 29.31 24.86 -6.30
CA ARG A 624 28.44 25.14 -7.43
C ARG A 624 27.30 24.13 -7.43
N ILE A 625 26.07 24.60 -7.26
CA ILE A 625 24.89 23.74 -7.09
C ILE A 625 24.02 23.85 -8.34
N GLY A 626 23.90 22.74 -9.06
CA GLY A 626 23.02 22.63 -10.22
C GLY A 626 21.54 22.61 -9.82
N TYR A 627 20.67 23.19 -10.64
CA TYR A 627 19.21 22.97 -10.58
C TYR A 627 18.63 22.92 -11.99
N LEU A 628 17.54 22.19 -12.17
CA LEU A 628 16.85 22.08 -13.46
C LEU A 628 15.53 22.86 -13.39
N PRO A 629 15.31 23.91 -14.19
CA PRO A 629 14.07 24.69 -14.14
C PRO A 629 12.81 23.82 -14.27
N ALA A 630 12.82 22.80 -15.13
CA ALA A 630 11.71 21.87 -15.32
C ALA A 630 11.44 20.96 -14.10
N ALA A 631 12.43 20.72 -13.24
CA ALA A 631 12.23 20.01 -11.98
C ALA A 631 11.47 20.87 -10.94
N TYR A 632 11.48 22.19 -11.11
CA TYR A 632 10.74 23.17 -10.32
C TYR A 632 9.61 23.82 -11.13
N ALA A 633 9.02 23.05 -12.05
CA ALA A 633 7.74 23.36 -12.65
C ALA A 633 6.68 22.47 -12.02
N ALA A 634 5.63 23.09 -11.49
CA ALA A 634 4.56 22.35 -10.83
C ALA A 634 3.86 21.42 -11.82
N SER A 635 3.72 20.15 -11.45
CA SER A 635 3.02 19.15 -12.27
C SER A 635 1.50 19.24 -12.10
N TYR A 636 1.07 19.91 -11.03
CA TYR A 636 -0.24 19.71 -10.42
C TYR A 636 -0.91 21.02 -9.94
N GLY A 637 -0.74 22.11 -10.69
CA GLY A 637 -1.29 23.44 -10.34
C GLY A 637 -0.29 24.29 -9.55
N ASP A 638 -0.65 25.53 -9.25
CA ASP A 638 0.17 26.50 -8.50
C ASP A 638 -0.21 26.46 -7.01
N ASP A 639 0.05 25.32 -6.34
CA ASP A 639 -0.21 25.14 -4.90
C ASP A 639 0.90 25.77 -4.02
N GLY A 640 1.88 26.45 -4.62
CA GLY A 640 2.96 27.12 -3.92
C GLY A 640 4.00 26.18 -3.29
N THR A 641 3.86 24.84 -3.40
CA THR A 641 4.84 23.89 -2.86
C THR A 641 6.20 24.03 -3.54
N VAL A 642 6.20 24.11 -4.87
CA VAL A 642 7.45 24.22 -5.65
C VAL A 642 8.15 25.56 -5.37
N GLU A 643 7.37 26.62 -5.22
CA GLU A 643 7.80 27.99 -4.95
C GLU A 643 8.43 28.08 -3.56
N ALA A 644 7.81 27.44 -2.56
CA ALA A 644 8.35 27.34 -1.21
C ALA A 644 9.71 26.63 -1.19
N VAL A 645 9.85 25.53 -1.95
CA VAL A 645 11.14 24.82 -2.07
C VAL A 645 12.18 25.65 -2.84
N ARG A 646 11.81 26.23 -3.98
CA ARG A 646 12.69 27.08 -4.81
C ARG A 646 13.19 28.29 -4.01
N GLY A 647 12.34 28.85 -3.14
CA GLY A 647 12.70 29.94 -2.23
C GLY A 647 13.86 29.60 -1.28
N ARG A 648 14.18 28.32 -1.07
CA ARG A 648 15.34 27.88 -0.27
C ARG A 648 16.67 28.00 -1.00
N PHE A 649 16.69 28.36 -2.29
CA PHE A 649 17.95 28.64 -2.99
C PHE A 649 18.71 29.80 -2.36
N ALA A 650 18.00 30.79 -1.81
CA ALA A 650 18.61 31.89 -1.07
C ALA A 650 19.40 31.41 0.17
N ASP A 651 18.99 30.30 0.81
CA ASP A 651 19.72 29.72 1.92
C ASP A 651 21.02 29.05 1.47
N LEU A 652 21.01 28.41 0.29
CA LEU A 652 22.21 27.83 -0.33
C LEU A 652 23.21 28.92 -0.72
N GLU A 653 22.75 30.02 -1.30
CA GLU A 653 23.58 31.18 -1.63
C GLU A 653 24.16 31.84 -0.38
N ALA A 654 23.36 31.96 0.69
CA ALA A 654 23.82 32.47 1.98
C ALA A 654 24.90 31.59 2.64
N LEU A 655 24.93 30.30 2.32
CA LEU A 655 26.01 29.37 2.72
C LEU A 655 27.27 29.49 1.83
N GLY A 656 27.28 30.42 0.88
CA GLY A 656 28.39 30.69 -0.02
C GLY A 656 28.42 29.79 -1.26
N ALA A 657 27.33 29.11 -1.59
CA ALA A 657 27.21 28.37 -2.83
C ALA A 657 26.76 29.27 -4.00
N THR A 658 27.00 28.82 -5.23
CA THR A 658 26.50 29.45 -6.47
C THR A 658 25.49 28.53 -7.14
N MET A 659 24.28 29.02 -7.38
CA MET A 659 23.26 28.26 -8.12
C MET A 659 23.54 28.29 -9.62
N VAL A 660 23.45 27.13 -10.28
CA VAL A 660 23.75 26.95 -11.71
C VAL A 660 22.58 26.28 -12.39
N GLU A 661 22.04 26.92 -13.43
CA GLU A 661 21.00 26.31 -14.25
C GLU A 661 21.57 25.19 -15.11
N MET A 662 20.91 24.03 -15.10
CA MET A 662 21.35 22.80 -15.79
C MET A 662 20.31 22.34 -16.82
N PRO A 663 20.74 21.75 -17.95
CA PRO A 663 19.83 21.04 -18.85
C PRO A 663 19.38 19.70 -18.23
N ASP A 664 18.46 19.00 -18.90
CA ASP A 664 18.04 17.65 -18.49
C ASP A 664 19.23 16.68 -18.37
N PRO A 665 19.20 15.74 -17.40
CA PRO A 665 20.27 14.78 -17.24
C PRO A 665 20.32 13.81 -18.43
N PRO A 666 21.47 13.16 -18.67
CA PRO A 666 21.56 12.12 -19.70
C PRO A 666 20.62 10.95 -19.40
N SER A 667 20.32 10.13 -20.41
CA SER A 667 19.68 8.84 -20.19
C SER A 667 20.63 7.82 -19.57
N THR A 668 20.10 6.87 -18.80
CA THR A 668 20.87 5.71 -18.33
C THR A 668 21.36 4.87 -19.51
N VAL A 669 22.48 4.18 -19.32
CA VAL A 669 23.04 3.26 -20.32
C VAL A 669 22.32 1.91 -20.27
N SER A 670 21.90 1.44 -21.44
CA SER A 670 21.31 0.10 -21.60
C SER A 670 22.39 -0.99 -21.53
N PRO A 671 22.09 -2.17 -20.97
CA PRO A 671 23.00 -3.31 -21.03
C PRO A 671 23.40 -3.68 -22.47
N SER A 672 24.66 -4.11 -22.66
CA SER A 672 25.21 -4.48 -23.97
C SER A 672 24.51 -5.69 -24.62
N ILE A 673 23.80 -6.48 -23.81
CA ILE A 673 22.93 -7.57 -24.26
C ILE A 673 21.54 -7.44 -23.64
N ALA A 674 20.53 -8.04 -24.28
CA ALA A 674 19.16 -7.96 -23.78
C ALA A 674 19.00 -8.63 -22.41
N VAL A 675 18.52 -7.86 -21.43
CA VAL A 675 18.19 -8.32 -20.07
C VAL A 675 16.67 -8.22 -19.87
N PRO A 676 15.91 -9.33 -19.96
CA PRO A 676 14.46 -9.29 -19.81
C PRO A 676 14.04 -8.82 -18.41
N SER A 677 13.10 -7.89 -18.32
CA SER A 677 12.56 -7.41 -17.03
C SER A 677 11.97 -8.54 -16.18
N ALA A 678 11.33 -9.54 -16.82
CA ALA A 678 10.84 -10.73 -16.11
C ALA A 678 11.99 -11.56 -15.50
N GLY A 679 13.14 -11.63 -16.17
CA GLY A 679 14.34 -12.30 -15.67
C GLY A 679 14.96 -11.58 -14.48
N ARG A 680 15.05 -10.23 -14.51
CA ARG A 680 15.52 -9.44 -13.34
C ARG A 680 14.67 -9.68 -12.10
N ARG A 681 13.35 -9.68 -12.30
CA ARG A 681 12.38 -9.93 -11.23
C ARG A 681 12.51 -11.35 -10.67
N GLU A 682 12.57 -12.34 -11.56
CA GLU A 682 12.76 -13.74 -11.15
C GLU A 682 14.07 -13.90 -10.39
N GLU A 683 15.19 -13.38 -10.91
CA GLU A 683 16.50 -13.46 -10.30
C GLU A 683 16.53 -12.91 -8.86
N GLY A 684 15.92 -11.75 -8.63
CA GLY A 684 15.79 -11.17 -7.29
C GLY A 684 15.02 -12.09 -6.34
N TRP A 685 13.80 -12.51 -6.70
CA TRP A 685 12.97 -13.34 -5.84
C TRP A 685 13.58 -14.72 -5.58
N ARG A 686 14.24 -15.31 -6.59
CA ARG A 686 15.01 -16.54 -6.45
C ARG A 686 16.09 -16.42 -5.38
N ARG A 687 16.94 -15.39 -5.48
CA ARG A 687 18.04 -15.16 -4.52
C ARG A 687 17.52 -14.92 -3.10
N TYR A 688 16.46 -14.14 -2.96
CA TYR A 688 15.85 -13.85 -1.67
C TYR A 688 15.37 -15.14 -0.97
N PHE A 689 14.58 -15.97 -1.65
CA PHE A 689 14.08 -17.21 -1.05
C PHE A 689 15.17 -18.28 -0.88
N GLU A 690 16.17 -18.33 -1.75
CA GLU A 690 17.30 -19.28 -1.64
C GLU A 690 18.11 -19.06 -0.35
N ARG A 691 18.14 -17.83 0.19
CA ARG A 691 18.84 -17.50 1.45
C ARG A 691 18.21 -18.16 2.69
N ASN A 692 16.91 -18.45 2.64
CA ASN A 692 16.15 -19.13 3.70
C ASN A 692 15.33 -20.31 3.11
N ALA A 693 15.95 -21.08 2.21
CA ALA A 693 15.26 -22.09 1.38
C ALA A 693 14.52 -23.18 2.17
N ASP A 694 14.91 -23.41 3.42
CA ASP A 694 14.32 -24.41 4.31
C ASP A 694 13.01 -23.95 4.99
N VAL A 695 12.72 -22.65 4.98
CA VAL A 695 11.48 -22.06 5.53
C VAL A 695 10.70 -21.19 4.53
N ALA A 696 11.29 -20.85 3.39
CA ALA A 696 10.64 -20.05 2.36
C ALA A 696 9.38 -20.76 1.79
N PRO A 697 8.18 -20.14 1.86
CA PRO A 697 6.94 -20.77 1.39
C PRO A 697 6.77 -20.70 -0.13
N PHE A 698 7.56 -19.88 -0.81
CA PHE A 698 7.59 -19.72 -2.26
C PHE A 698 9.03 -19.77 -2.75
N HIS A 699 9.20 -20.01 -4.05
CA HIS A 699 10.53 -20.16 -4.66
C HIS A 699 10.69 -19.40 -5.96
N THR A 700 9.68 -18.68 -6.46
CA THR A 700 9.74 -17.95 -7.74
C THR A 700 8.93 -16.65 -7.66
N ALA A 701 9.20 -15.71 -8.56
CA ALA A 701 8.40 -14.47 -8.64
C ALA A 701 6.96 -14.76 -9.05
N SER A 702 6.76 -15.73 -9.95
CA SER A 702 5.42 -16.12 -10.43
C SER A 702 4.53 -16.64 -9.30
N GLU A 703 5.08 -17.45 -8.39
CA GLU A 703 4.33 -18.02 -7.26
C GLU A 703 3.87 -16.94 -6.27
N ILE A 704 4.79 -16.09 -5.80
CA ILE A 704 4.46 -15.08 -4.78
C ILE A 704 3.57 -13.96 -5.35
N LEU A 705 3.90 -13.42 -6.53
CA LEU A 705 3.19 -12.26 -7.08
C LEU A 705 1.80 -12.60 -7.63
N SER A 706 1.55 -13.87 -7.97
CA SER A 706 0.22 -14.33 -8.44
C SER A 706 -0.70 -14.79 -7.31
N SER A 707 -0.21 -14.79 -6.07
CA SER A 707 -0.95 -15.26 -4.89
C SER A 707 -2.30 -14.54 -4.78
N PRO A 708 -3.41 -15.26 -4.55
CA PRO A 708 -4.71 -14.63 -4.30
C PRO A 708 -4.79 -13.92 -2.96
N ARG A 709 -3.76 -14.07 -2.10
CA ARG A 709 -3.66 -13.39 -0.81
C ARG A 709 -3.00 -12.00 -0.90
N ASN A 710 -2.53 -11.62 -2.08
CA ASN A 710 -2.03 -10.27 -2.35
C ASN A 710 -3.21 -9.31 -2.52
N LEU A 711 -2.98 -8.01 -2.29
CA LEU A 711 -3.98 -6.99 -2.62
C LEU A 711 -4.35 -7.07 -4.12
N PRO A 712 -5.63 -6.91 -4.51
CA PRO A 712 -6.08 -7.22 -5.87
C PRO A 712 -5.34 -6.43 -6.96
N TYR A 713 -4.98 -5.18 -6.67
CA TYR A 713 -4.25 -4.29 -7.58
C TYR A 713 -2.73 -4.52 -7.59
N ASN A 714 -2.19 -5.22 -6.60
CA ASN A 714 -0.78 -5.67 -6.58
C ASN A 714 -0.63 -7.12 -7.06
N ARG A 715 -1.71 -7.88 -7.12
CA ARG A 715 -1.72 -9.23 -7.67
C ARG A 715 -1.44 -9.18 -9.17
N GLN A 716 -0.34 -9.79 -9.57
CA GLN A 716 0.09 -9.82 -10.96
C GLN A 716 -0.15 -11.19 -11.59
N THR A 717 -0.52 -11.23 -12.87
CA THR A 717 -0.45 -12.47 -13.65
C THR A 717 0.95 -12.58 -14.24
N VAL A 718 1.87 -13.19 -13.49
CA VAL A 718 3.27 -13.31 -13.90
C VAL A 718 3.51 -14.69 -14.49
N ALA A 719 3.88 -14.76 -15.76
CA ALA A 719 4.34 -16.00 -16.36
C ALA A 719 5.70 -16.41 -15.74
N PRO A 720 5.95 -17.71 -15.53
CA PRO A 720 7.28 -18.17 -15.13
C PRO A 720 8.36 -17.66 -16.08
N ALA A 721 9.46 -17.17 -15.53
CA ALA A 721 10.62 -16.71 -16.26
C ALA A 721 11.86 -17.51 -15.84
N ASP A 722 12.89 -17.50 -16.68
CA ASP A 722 14.19 -18.06 -16.33
C ASP A 722 15.01 -17.02 -15.54
N ARG A 723 15.94 -17.53 -14.70
CA ARG A 723 16.98 -16.73 -14.06
C ARG A 723 17.87 -16.06 -15.10
N LEU A 724 18.52 -14.97 -14.70
CA LEU A 724 19.49 -14.30 -15.56
C LEU A 724 20.75 -15.16 -15.71
N THR A 725 21.36 -15.11 -16.88
CA THR A 725 22.69 -15.70 -17.09
C THR A 725 23.78 -14.83 -16.47
N ASP A 726 24.94 -15.40 -16.19
CA ASP A 726 26.10 -14.63 -15.68
C ASP A 726 26.50 -13.50 -16.64
N GLU A 727 26.39 -13.73 -17.95
CA GLU A 727 26.62 -12.70 -18.98
C GLU A 727 25.62 -11.54 -18.87
N GLN A 728 24.34 -11.84 -18.61
CA GLN A 728 23.30 -10.81 -18.43
C GLN A 728 23.51 -10.02 -17.13
N ILE A 729 23.95 -10.69 -16.07
CA ILE A 729 24.31 -10.06 -14.79
C ILE A 729 25.50 -9.11 -15.00
N ALA A 730 26.56 -9.58 -15.64
CA ALA A 730 27.75 -8.78 -15.94
C ALA A 730 27.43 -7.57 -16.83
N ALA A 731 26.61 -7.76 -17.87
CA ALA A 731 26.18 -6.66 -18.75
C ALA A 731 25.34 -5.61 -18.01
N LEU A 732 24.48 -6.03 -17.06
CA LEU A 732 23.70 -5.12 -16.23
C LEU A 732 24.60 -4.33 -15.26
N LEU A 733 25.56 -4.99 -14.60
CA LEU A 733 26.54 -4.31 -13.75
C LEU A 733 27.37 -3.28 -14.53
N ALA A 734 27.84 -3.65 -15.72
CA ALA A 734 28.59 -2.75 -16.59
C ALA A 734 27.76 -1.52 -16.99
N SER A 735 26.49 -1.71 -17.36
CA SER A 735 25.62 -0.60 -17.75
C SER A 735 25.28 0.33 -16.57
N ARG A 736 25.14 -0.21 -15.36
CA ARG A 736 24.98 0.61 -14.14
C ARG A 736 26.25 1.42 -13.85
N LYS A 737 27.43 0.81 -13.96
CA LYS A 737 28.72 1.51 -13.80
C LYS A 737 28.87 2.64 -14.82
N GLU A 738 28.58 2.38 -16.09
CA GLU A 738 28.66 3.39 -17.15
C GLU A 738 27.63 4.52 -16.97
N SER A 739 26.43 4.21 -16.49
CA SER A 739 25.42 5.23 -16.16
C SER A 739 25.94 6.21 -15.11
N LYS A 740 26.59 5.73 -14.04
CA LYS A 740 27.21 6.58 -13.01
C LYS A 740 28.27 7.50 -13.60
N VAL A 741 29.12 6.98 -14.50
CA VAL A 741 30.15 7.78 -15.19
C VAL A 741 29.51 8.86 -16.07
N ARG A 742 28.44 8.51 -16.81
CA ARG A 742 27.74 9.46 -17.68
C ARG A 742 27.08 10.60 -16.90
N LEU A 743 26.51 10.31 -15.73
CA LEU A 743 25.97 11.35 -14.86
C LEU A 743 27.07 12.26 -14.30
N ALA A 744 28.19 11.68 -13.85
CA ALA A 744 29.33 12.46 -13.38
C ALA A 744 29.89 13.38 -14.48
N GLN A 745 30.05 12.88 -15.71
CA GLN A 745 30.48 13.68 -16.86
C GLN A 745 29.52 14.84 -17.13
N TRP A 746 28.20 14.61 -17.06
CA TRP A 746 27.21 15.67 -17.23
C TRP A 746 27.33 16.76 -16.15
N MET A 747 27.64 16.38 -14.91
CA MET A 747 27.92 17.36 -13.84
C MET A 747 29.25 18.10 -14.08
N ASP A 748 30.27 17.42 -14.57
CA ASP A 748 31.59 18.01 -14.87
C ASP A 748 31.51 18.99 -16.05
N ASP A 749 30.76 18.65 -17.11
CA ASP A 749 30.55 19.47 -18.30
C ASP A 749 29.91 20.83 -17.98
N HIS A 750 29.21 20.94 -16.86
CA HIS A 750 28.55 22.16 -16.39
C HIS A 750 29.19 22.74 -15.11
N ASP A 751 30.31 22.16 -14.66
CA ASP A 751 31.04 22.61 -13.48
C ASP A 751 30.16 22.70 -12.22
N VAL A 752 29.45 21.62 -11.88
CA VAL A 752 28.61 21.57 -10.65
C VAL A 752 29.06 20.50 -9.68
N ASP A 753 29.09 20.79 -8.38
CA ASP A 753 29.49 19.85 -7.33
C ASP A 753 28.35 18.88 -6.95
N VAL A 754 27.12 19.36 -6.99
CA VAL A 754 25.90 18.65 -6.59
C VAL A 754 24.70 19.26 -7.31
N VAL A 755 23.63 18.49 -7.53
CA VAL A 755 22.39 19.00 -8.13
C VAL A 755 21.24 18.89 -7.14
N VAL A 756 20.44 19.95 -7.01
CA VAL A 756 19.29 19.98 -6.11
C VAL A 756 17.96 19.82 -6.84
N TYR A 757 17.09 18.99 -6.27
CA TYR A 757 15.72 18.74 -6.73
C TYR A 757 14.73 18.96 -5.59
N PRO A 758 13.48 19.35 -5.87
CA PRO A 758 12.48 19.42 -4.82
C PRO A 758 12.11 18.02 -4.34
N GLY A 759 11.77 17.88 -3.05
CA GLY A 759 11.21 16.63 -2.51
C GLY A 759 9.88 16.27 -3.16
N PHE A 760 8.98 17.25 -3.25
CA PHE A 760 7.70 17.15 -3.94
C PHE A 760 7.43 18.35 -4.83
N LYS A 761 6.59 18.14 -5.84
CA LYS A 761 6.09 19.16 -6.77
C LYS A 761 4.66 19.62 -6.46
N SER A 762 4.11 19.17 -5.34
CA SER A 762 2.71 19.36 -4.97
C SER A 762 2.47 19.10 -3.48
N ASP A 763 1.29 19.53 -3.01
CA ASP A 763 0.73 19.19 -1.70
C ASP A 763 0.64 17.67 -1.45
N VAL A 764 0.57 17.31 -0.16
CA VAL A 764 0.20 15.95 0.25
C VAL A 764 -1.33 15.85 0.23
N TYR A 765 -1.86 14.88 -0.49
CA TYR A 765 -3.29 14.67 -0.70
C TYR A 765 -3.81 13.55 0.21
N ASP A 766 -5.13 13.45 0.31
CA ASP A 766 -5.81 12.48 1.17
C ASP A 766 -5.53 11.06 0.71
N ASN A 767 -5.47 10.15 1.67
CA ASN A 767 -5.04 8.76 1.48
C ASN A 767 -6.04 7.93 0.64
N ASP A 768 -7.28 8.40 0.54
CA ASP A 768 -8.34 7.79 -0.27
C ASP A 768 -8.53 8.50 -1.62
N GLY A 769 -7.84 9.63 -1.84
CA GLY A 769 -7.96 10.47 -3.03
C GLY A 769 -7.18 9.96 -4.25
N ALA A 770 -7.08 10.80 -5.28
CA ALA A 770 -6.36 10.47 -6.51
C ALA A 770 -4.86 10.21 -6.22
N THR A 771 -4.49 8.94 -6.19
CA THR A 771 -3.19 8.40 -5.76
C THR A 771 -1.97 8.87 -6.56
N ALA A 772 -2.16 9.56 -7.69
CA ALA A 772 -1.05 10.08 -8.50
C ALA A 772 -0.52 11.44 -8.00
N LEU A 773 -1.28 12.16 -7.17
CA LEU A 773 -1.08 13.60 -6.98
C LEU A 773 0.03 13.96 -6.00
N SER A 774 0.33 13.10 -5.03
CA SER A 774 1.32 13.39 -3.97
C SER A 774 2.69 12.75 -4.22
N SER A 775 2.93 12.17 -5.40
CA SER A 775 4.12 11.37 -5.67
C SER A 775 4.91 11.95 -6.83
N ASP A 776 6.15 12.37 -6.57
CA ASP A 776 6.96 13.10 -7.53
C ASP A 776 7.60 12.23 -8.63
N ARG A 777 7.09 11.03 -8.95
CA ARG A 777 7.72 10.12 -9.94
C ARG A 777 8.03 10.79 -11.30
N GLY A 778 7.50 11.99 -11.57
CA GLY A 778 7.80 12.90 -12.69
C GLY A 778 8.72 14.11 -12.41
N THR A 779 9.50 14.18 -11.32
CA THR A 779 10.58 15.18 -11.12
C THR A 779 11.79 14.93 -12.00
N GLY A 780 11.95 13.70 -12.49
CA GLY A 780 13.10 13.31 -13.30
C GLY A 780 14.40 13.19 -12.50
N VAL A 781 14.33 13.10 -11.16
CA VAL A 781 15.53 13.02 -10.32
C VAL A 781 16.35 11.76 -10.67
N PRO A 782 17.62 11.89 -11.07
CA PRO A 782 18.47 10.77 -11.48
C PRO A 782 19.06 10.03 -10.27
N THR A 783 18.22 9.47 -9.39
CA THR A 783 18.65 8.77 -8.16
C THR A 783 18.93 7.29 -8.40
N SER A 784 17.92 6.44 -8.25
CA SER A 784 18.03 4.98 -8.21
C SER A 784 18.28 4.36 -9.58
N ASN A 785 17.77 4.96 -10.64
CA ASN A 785 18.05 4.57 -12.01
C ASN A 785 19.55 4.64 -12.34
N PHE A 786 20.27 5.61 -11.76
CA PHE A 786 21.73 5.73 -11.87
C PHE A 786 22.49 5.02 -10.75
N GLY A 787 21.91 4.90 -9.55
CA GLY A 787 22.55 4.28 -8.40
C GLY A 787 23.59 5.17 -7.72
N VAL A 788 23.27 6.46 -7.58
CA VAL A 788 24.14 7.52 -7.05
C VAL A 788 23.65 8.03 -5.69
N PRO A 789 24.49 8.71 -4.89
CA PRO A 789 24.10 9.14 -3.56
C PRO A 789 23.11 10.31 -3.65
N THR A 790 22.11 10.27 -2.77
CA THR A 790 21.09 11.30 -2.63
C THR A 790 20.74 11.43 -1.16
N ILE A 791 20.90 12.63 -0.61
CA ILE A 791 20.36 12.98 0.70
C ILE A 791 19.14 13.89 0.53
N VAL A 792 18.12 13.65 1.34
CA VAL A 792 16.92 14.47 1.39
C VAL A 792 16.84 15.09 2.76
N VAL A 793 16.68 16.42 2.80
CA VAL A 793 16.75 17.21 4.03
C VAL A 793 15.50 18.09 4.13
N PRO A 794 14.79 18.09 5.27
CA PRO A 794 13.65 18.97 5.52
C PRO A 794 13.99 20.44 5.27
N ALA A 795 13.03 21.16 4.69
CA ALA A 795 13.19 22.53 4.22
C ALA A 795 12.09 23.47 4.75
N GLY A 796 11.43 23.07 5.84
CA GLY A 796 10.28 23.77 6.43
C GLY A 796 8.96 23.23 5.90
N THR A 797 7.97 24.11 5.73
CA THR A 797 6.64 23.78 5.19
C THR A 797 6.30 24.63 3.98
N ASN A 798 5.36 24.15 3.17
CA ASN A 798 4.68 25.00 2.19
C ASN A 798 3.68 25.97 2.91
N PRO A 799 2.99 26.86 2.19
CA PRO A 799 2.00 27.78 2.79
C PRO A 799 0.81 27.09 3.48
N HIS A 800 0.68 25.78 3.32
CA HIS A 800 -0.45 24.97 3.77
C HIS A 800 -0.12 24.14 5.02
N GLY A 801 1.14 24.20 5.46
CA GLY A 801 1.65 23.48 6.61
C GLY A 801 2.14 22.06 6.30
N ASP A 802 2.14 21.63 5.04
CA ASP A 802 2.72 20.35 4.65
C ASP A 802 4.26 20.46 4.65
N PRO A 803 4.98 19.47 5.20
CA PRO A 803 6.43 19.46 5.15
C PRO A 803 6.98 19.41 3.73
N ILE A 804 8.03 20.20 3.49
CA ILE A 804 8.78 20.20 2.23
C ILE A 804 10.24 19.82 2.48
N SER A 805 10.94 19.38 1.44
CA SER A 805 12.36 19.01 1.54
C SER A 805 13.12 19.34 0.26
N LEU A 806 14.44 19.38 0.38
CA LEU A 806 15.37 19.50 -0.75
C LEU A 806 16.20 18.22 -0.88
N GLN A 807 16.36 17.73 -2.10
CA GLN A 807 17.15 16.54 -2.42
C GLN A 807 18.48 16.96 -3.04
N PHE A 808 19.61 16.53 -2.48
CA PHE A 808 20.95 16.75 -3.02
C PHE A 808 21.44 15.48 -3.69
N VAL A 809 21.62 15.51 -5.01
CA VAL A 809 22.08 14.39 -5.83
C VAL A 809 23.54 14.62 -6.22
N GLY A 810 24.41 13.70 -5.82
CA GLY A 810 25.84 13.80 -6.11
C GLY A 810 26.35 12.76 -7.09
N ARG A 811 27.66 12.81 -7.34
CA ARG A 811 28.38 11.80 -8.11
C ARG A 811 28.47 10.49 -7.33
N ALA A 812 28.56 9.37 -8.04
CA ALA A 812 28.89 8.10 -7.40
C ALA A 812 30.17 8.23 -6.57
N TRP A 813 30.14 7.74 -5.33
CA TRP A 813 31.22 7.76 -4.35
C TRP A 813 31.54 9.11 -3.71
N ASP A 814 30.78 10.17 -4.02
CA ASP A 814 30.77 11.42 -3.25
C ASP A 814 29.79 11.36 -2.07
N ASP A 815 29.34 10.18 -1.67
CA ASP A 815 28.36 9.94 -0.61
C ASP A 815 28.62 10.79 0.65
N ALA A 816 29.86 10.79 1.15
CA ALA A 816 30.23 11.52 2.35
C ALA A 816 30.15 13.05 2.17
N LYS A 817 30.49 13.57 0.97
CA LYS A 817 30.34 15.00 0.65
C LYS A 817 28.87 15.38 0.56
N VAL A 818 28.06 14.54 -0.09
CA VAL A 818 26.60 14.74 -0.22
C VAL A 818 25.95 14.79 1.16
N LEU A 819 26.34 13.90 2.09
CA LEU A 819 25.93 13.98 3.49
C LEU A 819 26.30 15.34 4.11
N GLY A 820 27.54 15.81 3.92
CA GLY A 820 28.00 17.10 4.43
C GLY A 820 27.25 18.30 3.83
N TYR A 821 26.93 18.27 2.54
CA TYR A 821 26.10 19.30 1.89
C TYR A 821 24.71 19.38 2.50
N GLY A 822 24.09 18.23 2.74
CA GLY A 822 22.81 18.16 3.44
C GLY A 822 22.90 18.68 4.87
N TYR A 823 24.00 18.38 5.59
CA TYR A 823 24.23 18.90 6.95
C TYR A 823 24.36 20.41 6.97
N ALA A 824 25.18 21.01 6.09
CA ALA A 824 25.32 22.46 6.01
C ALA A 824 23.97 23.16 5.75
N PHE A 825 23.15 22.60 4.85
CA PHE A 825 21.80 23.10 4.60
C PHE A 825 20.88 22.94 5.83
N GLU A 826 20.87 21.78 6.47
CA GLU A 826 20.11 21.52 7.70
C GLU A 826 20.43 22.55 8.80
N GLN A 827 21.73 22.82 9.04
CA GLN A 827 22.17 23.76 10.08
C GLN A 827 21.83 25.22 9.75
N ARG A 828 21.57 25.56 8.48
CA ARG A 828 21.12 26.89 8.08
C ARG A 828 19.62 27.08 8.23
N VAL A 829 18.86 26.05 7.86
CA VAL A 829 17.40 26.14 7.67
C VAL A 829 16.64 25.66 8.90
N HIS A 830 17.15 24.66 9.63
CA HIS A 830 16.43 23.97 10.71
C HIS A 830 15.02 23.56 10.28
N GLY A 831 14.89 23.00 9.07
CA GLY A 831 13.60 22.78 8.41
C GLY A 831 12.78 21.59 8.92
N HIS A 832 13.27 20.85 9.92
CA HIS A 832 12.51 19.78 10.56
C HIS A 832 11.32 20.37 11.33
N VAL A 833 10.16 19.70 11.26
CA VAL A 833 8.95 20.11 11.98
C VAL A 833 8.43 18.93 12.76
N ALA A 834 8.25 19.02 14.07
CA ALA A 834 7.64 17.92 14.83
C ALA A 834 6.12 17.86 14.58
N PRO A 835 5.52 16.66 14.40
CA PRO A 835 4.07 16.55 14.28
C PRO A 835 3.36 16.80 15.62
N SER A 836 2.34 17.66 15.62
CA SER A 836 1.49 17.92 16.80
C SER A 836 0.43 16.83 17.04
N THR A 837 0.28 15.89 16.10
CA THR A 837 -0.74 14.82 16.13
C THR A 837 -0.46 13.75 17.18
N THR A 838 0.73 13.71 17.77
CA THR A 838 1.13 12.72 18.79
C THR A 838 1.83 13.41 19.98
N PRO A 839 1.09 14.15 20.82
CA PRO A 839 1.66 14.88 21.95
C PRO A 839 2.38 13.95 22.94
N ALA A 840 3.09 14.52 23.91
CA ALA A 840 3.67 13.72 25.00
C ALA A 840 2.55 13.02 25.80
N LEU A 841 2.82 11.79 26.26
CA LEU A 841 1.91 11.06 27.14
C LEU A 841 2.11 11.51 28.58
N ALA A 842 1.03 11.64 29.34
CA ALA A 842 1.12 11.92 30.77
C ALA A 842 1.80 10.74 31.49
N TYR A 843 2.74 11.03 32.38
CA TYR A 843 3.43 10.01 33.17
C TYR A 843 2.54 9.56 34.33
N ASP A 844 2.27 8.26 34.41
CA ASP A 844 1.60 7.62 35.53
C ASP A 844 2.41 6.38 35.97
N PRO A 845 3.14 6.46 37.10
CA PRO A 845 3.91 5.32 37.63
C PRO A 845 3.04 4.17 38.14
N SER A 846 1.76 4.42 38.40
CA SER A 846 0.80 3.43 38.90
C SER A 846 0.07 2.69 37.78
N ALA A 847 0.13 3.22 36.56
CA ALA A 847 -0.47 2.60 35.39
C ALA A 847 0.20 1.25 35.08
N THR A 848 -0.60 0.29 34.66
CA THR A 848 -0.07 -0.95 34.09
C THR A 848 0.26 -0.68 32.62
N PRO A 849 1.48 -1.00 32.15
CA PRO A 849 1.82 -0.79 30.76
C PRO A 849 0.83 -1.54 29.86
N PRO A 850 0.23 -0.87 28.84
CA PRO A 850 -0.74 -1.53 27.98
C PRO A 850 -0.07 -2.70 27.25
N PRO A 851 -0.79 -3.83 27.06
CA PRO A 851 -0.29 -4.90 26.22
C PRO A 851 -0.13 -4.37 24.80
N ILE A 852 0.99 -4.69 24.16
CA ILE A 852 1.19 -4.35 22.75
C ILE A 852 0.74 -5.54 21.93
N GLU A 853 -0.46 -5.44 21.37
CA GLU A 853 -0.96 -6.46 20.47
C GLU A 853 -0.45 -6.18 19.05
N ASN A 854 0.19 -7.19 18.48
CA ASN A 854 0.51 -7.19 17.06
C ASN A 854 -0.78 -7.15 16.25
N PRO A 855 -0.85 -6.32 15.19
CA PRO A 855 -2.02 -6.28 14.34
C PRO A 855 -2.31 -7.67 13.83
N LYS A 856 -3.59 -8.00 13.73
CA LYS A 856 -4.04 -9.22 13.08
C LYS A 856 -4.13 -8.95 11.58
N PRO A 857 -3.88 -9.96 10.73
CA PRO A 857 -4.18 -9.84 9.30
C PRO A 857 -5.62 -9.36 9.14
N ILE A 858 -5.85 -8.36 8.29
CA ILE A 858 -7.22 -7.97 7.94
C ILE A 858 -7.74 -9.10 7.03
N PRO A 859 -8.69 -9.93 7.51
CA PRO A 859 -9.11 -11.09 6.74
C PRO A 859 -9.84 -10.61 5.48
N PRO A 860 -9.60 -11.22 4.31
CA PRO A 860 -10.41 -10.93 3.15
C PRO A 860 -11.83 -11.46 3.41
N VAL A 861 -12.85 -10.67 3.10
CA VAL A 861 -14.25 -10.99 3.44
C VAL A 861 -14.71 -12.21 2.63
N THR A 862 -14.86 -13.36 3.29
CA THR A 862 -15.62 -14.50 2.72
C THR A 862 -17.11 -14.21 2.86
N VAL A 863 -17.78 -13.91 1.75
CA VAL A 863 -19.25 -13.89 1.71
C VAL A 863 -19.73 -15.33 2.00
N ALA A 864 -20.47 -15.51 3.08
CA ALA A 864 -21.13 -16.79 3.36
C ALA A 864 -22.13 -17.09 2.22
N PRO A 865 -22.21 -18.34 1.71
CA PRO A 865 -23.28 -18.69 0.79
C PRO A 865 -24.62 -18.54 1.51
N GLN A 866 -25.47 -17.62 1.05
CA GLN A 866 -26.84 -17.48 1.53
C GLN A 866 -27.67 -18.72 1.14
N PRO A 867 -28.68 -19.10 1.93
CA PRO A 867 -29.67 -20.10 1.53
C PRO A 867 -30.44 -19.57 0.31
N ASP A 868 -30.60 -20.40 -0.72
CA ASP A 868 -31.26 -20.02 -1.96
C ASP A 868 -32.65 -19.40 -1.71
N ALA A 869 -32.87 -18.21 -2.30
CA ALA A 869 -34.22 -17.67 -2.47
C ALA A 869 -35.06 -18.64 -3.32
N PRO A 870 -36.38 -18.77 -3.08
CA PRO A 870 -37.21 -19.74 -3.77
C PRO A 870 -37.16 -19.51 -5.29
N SER A 871 -36.64 -20.49 -6.02
CA SER A 871 -36.44 -20.42 -7.45
C SER A 871 -37.79 -20.35 -8.18
N ASN A 872 -38.04 -19.27 -8.90
CA ASN A 872 -39.06 -19.24 -9.95
C ASN A 872 -38.68 -20.24 -11.04
N GLY A 873 -39.58 -21.17 -11.34
CA GLY A 873 -39.39 -22.34 -12.20
C GLY A 873 -39.18 -22.03 -13.68
N GLY A 874 -37.99 -21.52 -14.04
CA GLY A 874 -37.47 -21.53 -15.40
C GLY A 874 -36.61 -22.77 -15.66
N PRO A 875 -36.57 -23.31 -16.90
CA PRO A 875 -35.77 -24.49 -17.21
C PRO A 875 -34.27 -24.18 -17.01
N ALA A 876 -33.62 -25.02 -16.20
CA ALA A 876 -32.23 -24.86 -15.82
C ALA A 876 -31.29 -24.72 -17.03
N PRO A 877 -30.30 -23.81 -16.99
CA PRO A 877 -29.25 -23.77 -18.00
C PRO A 877 -28.46 -25.08 -17.96
N THR A 878 -28.23 -25.65 -19.13
CA THR A 878 -27.53 -26.93 -19.28
C THR A 878 -26.09 -26.81 -18.78
N ALA A 879 -25.73 -27.66 -17.81
CA ALA A 879 -24.39 -27.70 -17.22
C ALA A 879 -23.30 -27.85 -18.30
N PRO A 880 -22.16 -27.15 -18.20
CA PRO A 880 -21.06 -27.30 -19.14
C PRO A 880 -20.52 -28.74 -19.09
N ARG A 881 -20.38 -29.35 -20.27
CA ARG A 881 -19.87 -30.72 -20.44
C ARG A 881 -18.44 -30.84 -19.86
N PRO A 882 -18.14 -31.88 -19.06
CA PRO A 882 -16.82 -32.00 -18.41
C PRO A 882 -15.69 -32.13 -19.44
N THR A 883 -14.68 -31.27 -19.29
CA THR A 883 -13.47 -31.28 -20.13
C THR A 883 -12.65 -32.56 -19.85
N PRO A 884 -12.24 -33.32 -20.86
CA PRO A 884 -11.55 -34.58 -20.65
C PRO A 884 -10.12 -34.38 -20.11
N ARG A 885 -9.84 -34.87 -18.89
CA ARG A 885 -8.49 -34.95 -18.30
C ARG A 885 -7.92 -36.36 -18.44
N VAL A 886 -6.62 -36.50 -18.73
CA VAL A 886 -5.88 -37.78 -18.72
C VAL A 886 -4.92 -37.79 -17.54
N ARG A 887 -5.06 -38.74 -16.62
CA ARG A 887 -4.12 -38.94 -15.52
C ARG A 887 -3.03 -39.92 -15.97
N LEU A 888 -1.77 -39.48 -15.86
CA LEU A 888 -0.61 -40.30 -16.22
C LEU A 888 -0.07 -40.97 -14.95
N THR A 889 0.06 -42.29 -14.97
CA THR A 889 0.66 -43.04 -13.86
C THR A 889 1.74 -43.95 -14.41
N THR A 890 3.00 -43.61 -14.14
CA THR A 890 4.17 -44.34 -14.63
C THR A 890 4.43 -45.53 -13.71
N THR A 891 4.03 -46.74 -14.10
CA THR A 891 4.21 -47.94 -13.24
C THR A 891 5.52 -48.69 -13.44
N SER A 892 6.16 -48.65 -14.61
CA SER A 892 7.50 -49.23 -14.79
C SER A 892 8.19 -48.77 -16.08
N VAL A 893 9.46 -48.40 -15.99
CA VAL A 893 10.31 -48.08 -17.15
C VAL A 893 11.55 -48.95 -17.07
N ARG A 894 11.37 -50.25 -17.28
CA ARG A 894 12.46 -51.20 -17.49
C ARG A 894 12.25 -51.87 -18.85
N PRO A 895 13.28 -52.00 -19.69
CA PRO A 895 13.15 -52.69 -20.98
C PRO A 895 12.83 -54.17 -20.74
N ASP A 896 11.86 -54.72 -21.49
CA ASP A 896 11.70 -56.18 -21.56
C ASP A 896 12.89 -56.82 -22.30
N ARG A 897 12.97 -58.17 -22.33
CA ARG A 897 14.04 -58.91 -23.03
C ARG A 897 14.16 -58.58 -24.54
N LYS A 898 13.21 -57.81 -25.10
CA LYS A 898 13.20 -57.33 -26.50
C LYS A 898 13.42 -55.81 -26.62
N GLY A 899 13.77 -55.11 -25.54
CA GLY A 899 14.10 -53.67 -25.55
C GLY A 899 12.89 -52.74 -25.68
N ARG A 900 11.70 -53.17 -25.22
CA ARG A 900 10.46 -52.37 -25.27
C ARG A 900 10.15 -51.72 -23.92
N TYR A 901 9.70 -50.47 -23.96
CA TYR A 901 9.30 -49.67 -22.79
C TYR A 901 7.77 -49.59 -22.72
N ALA A 902 7.18 -49.78 -21.54
CA ALA A 902 5.73 -49.80 -21.34
C ALA A 902 5.26 -48.61 -20.50
N LEU A 903 4.34 -47.80 -21.03
CA LEU A 903 3.74 -46.67 -20.32
C LEU A 903 2.24 -46.95 -20.11
N ARG A 904 1.76 -46.98 -18.86
CA ARG A 904 0.33 -47.09 -18.57
C ARG A 904 -0.31 -45.70 -18.55
N LEU A 905 -1.42 -45.57 -19.27
CA LEU A 905 -2.13 -44.32 -19.50
C LEU A 905 -3.62 -44.52 -19.18
N ARG A 906 -4.22 -43.66 -18.36
CA ARG A 906 -5.65 -43.75 -18.02
C ARG A 906 -6.41 -42.50 -18.46
N CYS A 907 -7.51 -42.69 -19.20
CA CYS A 907 -8.42 -41.63 -19.60
C CYS A 907 -9.45 -41.40 -18.48
N SER A 908 -9.37 -40.27 -17.76
CA SER A 908 -10.16 -40.00 -16.54
C SER A 908 -11.41 -39.15 -16.80
N THR A 909 -12.06 -39.35 -17.95
CA THR A 909 -13.20 -38.55 -18.43
C THR A 909 -14.50 -39.31 -18.18
N GLY A 910 -15.63 -38.59 -18.02
CA GLY A 910 -16.95 -39.20 -17.75
C GLY A 910 -17.60 -39.89 -18.96
N ALA A 911 -17.28 -39.47 -20.19
CA ALA A 911 -17.74 -40.09 -21.44
C ALA A 911 -16.72 -39.89 -22.59
N GLY A 912 -16.76 -40.73 -23.62
CA GLY A 912 -15.93 -40.62 -24.83
C GLY A 912 -14.64 -41.47 -24.87
N SER A 913 -13.62 -41.01 -25.60
CA SER A 913 -12.29 -41.64 -25.65
C SER A 913 -11.17 -40.60 -25.78
N CYS A 914 -10.04 -40.84 -25.12
CA CYS A 914 -8.84 -40.01 -25.21
C CYS A 914 -7.90 -40.55 -26.29
N ARG A 915 -7.53 -39.74 -27.28
CA ARG A 915 -6.46 -40.08 -28.22
C ARG A 915 -5.14 -39.47 -27.73
N VAL A 916 -4.17 -40.33 -27.42
CA VAL A 916 -2.90 -39.98 -26.78
C VAL A 916 -1.75 -40.30 -27.72
N ARG A 917 -0.89 -39.32 -28.01
CA ARG A 917 0.36 -39.52 -28.75
C ARG A 917 1.54 -39.46 -27.79
N VAL A 918 2.21 -40.59 -27.60
CA VAL A 918 3.46 -40.65 -26.84
C VAL A 918 4.63 -40.40 -27.79
N GLU A 919 5.50 -39.45 -27.46
CA GLU A 919 6.65 -39.03 -28.26
C GLU A 919 7.93 -39.16 -27.43
N VAL A 920 8.96 -39.80 -27.96
CA VAL A 920 10.27 -39.91 -27.30
C VAL A 920 11.20 -38.85 -27.87
N ARG A 921 11.86 -38.07 -27.00
CA ARG A 921 12.77 -36.99 -27.41
C ARG A 921 14.15 -37.13 -26.76
N ARG A 922 15.18 -36.66 -27.45
CA ARG A 922 16.57 -36.53 -26.96
C ARG A 922 17.10 -35.15 -27.33
N GLY A 923 17.60 -34.39 -26.35
CA GLY A 923 18.13 -33.03 -26.58
C GLY A 923 17.16 -32.14 -27.37
N GLY A 924 15.86 -32.25 -27.08
CA GLY A 924 14.81 -31.53 -27.80
C GLY A 924 14.35 -32.14 -29.14
N ARG A 925 15.05 -33.10 -29.78
CA ARG A 925 14.62 -33.72 -31.05
C ARG A 925 13.80 -35.00 -30.86
N ALA A 926 12.76 -35.19 -31.66
CA ALA A 926 11.90 -36.38 -31.63
C ALA A 926 12.60 -37.58 -32.29
N VAL A 927 12.66 -38.72 -31.58
CA VAL A 927 13.34 -39.95 -32.04
C VAL A 927 12.40 -41.16 -32.17
N GLY A 928 11.12 -41.01 -31.81
CA GLY A 928 10.07 -42.00 -32.04
C GLY A 928 8.71 -41.54 -31.49
N SER A 929 7.59 -42.03 -32.03
CA SER A 929 6.26 -41.74 -31.46
C SER A 929 5.25 -42.87 -31.69
N ARG A 930 4.24 -42.97 -30.83
CA ARG A 930 3.11 -43.90 -30.97
C ARG A 930 1.82 -43.27 -30.49
N THR A 931 0.74 -43.49 -31.24
CA THR A 931 -0.60 -42.99 -30.89
C THR A 931 -1.49 -44.14 -30.41
N LEU A 932 -2.32 -43.86 -29.41
CA LEU A 932 -3.29 -44.79 -28.81
C LEU A 932 -4.63 -44.08 -28.67
N THR A 933 -5.72 -44.84 -28.73
CA THR A 933 -7.05 -44.37 -28.35
C THR A 933 -7.51 -45.17 -27.12
N ILE A 934 -7.88 -44.46 -26.05
CA ILE A 934 -8.21 -45.04 -24.75
C ILE A 934 -9.65 -44.66 -24.42
N ARG A 935 -10.56 -45.63 -24.27
CA ARG A 935 -11.95 -45.35 -23.87
C ARG A 935 -11.99 -44.70 -22.47
N ALA A 936 -12.98 -43.85 -22.24
CA ALA A 936 -13.24 -43.22 -20.94
C ALA A 936 -13.24 -44.25 -19.79
N GLY A 937 -12.62 -43.89 -18.67
CA GLY A 937 -12.47 -44.74 -17.49
C GLY A 937 -11.47 -45.89 -17.62
N ARG A 938 -11.02 -46.25 -18.83
CA ARG A 938 -10.12 -47.38 -19.08
C ARG A 938 -8.64 -46.97 -19.11
N THR A 939 -7.78 -47.97 -18.91
CA THR A 939 -6.32 -47.85 -18.97
C THR A 939 -5.80 -48.57 -20.21
N ALA A 940 -4.85 -47.97 -20.92
CA ALA A 940 -4.12 -48.61 -22.02
C ALA A 940 -2.61 -48.56 -21.78
N THR A 941 -1.86 -49.49 -22.37
CA THR A 941 -0.39 -49.53 -22.26
C THR A 941 0.24 -49.18 -23.60
N ALA A 942 1.01 -48.09 -23.64
CA ALA A 942 1.87 -47.74 -24.76
C ALA A 942 3.17 -48.53 -24.69
N ARG A 943 3.40 -49.43 -25.65
CA ARG A 943 4.72 -50.08 -25.81
C ARG A 943 5.52 -49.35 -26.88
N ILE A 944 6.72 -48.90 -26.55
CA ILE A 944 7.64 -48.23 -27.46
C ILE A 944 8.90 -49.08 -27.60
N THR A 945 9.22 -49.47 -28.83
CA THR A 945 10.47 -50.17 -29.14
C THR A 945 11.56 -49.14 -29.39
N ALA A 946 12.71 -49.25 -28.72
CA ALA A 946 13.85 -48.39 -29.04
C ALA A 946 14.37 -48.68 -30.46
N THR A 947 14.55 -47.62 -31.25
CA THR A 947 15.20 -47.71 -32.56
C THR A 947 16.69 -48.05 -32.39
N THR A 948 17.35 -48.50 -33.47
CA THR A 948 18.78 -48.83 -33.45
C THR A 948 19.64 -47.63 -33.03
N ALA A 949 19.26 -46.41 -33.42
CA ALA A 949 19.90 -45.18 -32.99
C ALA A 949 19.74 -44.91 -31.47
N MET A 950 18.55 -45.19 -30.90
CA MET A 950 18.31 -45.07 -29.46
C MET A 950 19.16 -46.06 -28.65
N ARG A 951 19.28 -47.30 -29.12
CA ARG A 951 20.11 -48.33 -28.46
C ARG A 951 21.60 -47.96 -28.47
N ARG A 952 22.11 -47.39 -29.56
CA ARG A 952 23.51 -46.94 -29.67
C ARG A 952 23.82 -45.76 -28.73
N ALA A 953 22.84 -44.86 -28.55
CA ALA A 953 22.95 -43.70 -27.66
C ALA A 953 22.91 -44.09 -26.17
N LEU A 954 22.06 -45.04 -25.79
CA LEU A 954 21.98 -45.55 -24.41
C LEU A 954 23.26 -46.29 -23.98
N ARG A 955 23.93 -47.00 -24.91
CA ARG A 955 25.22 -47.67 -24.65
C ARG A 955 26.38 -46.70 -24.36
N ARG A 956 26.23 -45.41 -24.66
CA ARG A 956 27.22 -44.35 -24.41
C ARG A 956 26.84 -43.44 -23.22
N GLY A 957 25.96 -43.91 -22.33
CA GLY A 957 25.59 -43.18 -21.10
C GLY A 957 24.56 -42.05 -21.27
N GLY A 958 23.85 -41.95 -22.41
CA GLY A 958 22.89 -40.87 -22.66
C GLY A 958 21.52 -41.05 -21.98
N THR A 959 20.84 -39.94 -21.63
CA THR A 959 19.47 -39.92 -21.07
C THR A 959 18.39 -39.77 -22.15
N LEU A 960 17.22 -40.39 -21.98
CA LEU A 960 16.05 -40.26 -22.87
C LEU A 960 14.88 -39.56 -22.15
N HIS A 961 14.23 -38.59 -22.81
CA HIS A 961 13.02 -37.94 -22.29
C HIS A 961 11.77 -38.48 -22.99
N LEU A 962 10.75 -38.86 -22.21
CA LEU A 962 9.48 -39.33 -22.73
C LEU A 962 8.44 -38.21 -22.59
N ARG A 963 8.04 -37.61 -23.70
CA ARG A 963 7.02 -36.55 -23.72
C ARG A 963 5.68 -37.13 -24.14
N VAL A 964 4.64 -36.90 -23.35
CA VAL A 964 3.29 -37.36 -23.70
C VAL A 964 2.48 -36.16 -24.16
N ARG A 965 2.03 -36.20 -25.42
CA ARG A 965 1.14 -35.20 -26.00
C ARG A 965 -0.27 -35.77 -26.14
N LEU A 966 -1.25 -35.02 -25.70
CA LEU A 966 -2.67 -35.37 -25.82
C LEU A 966 -3.25 -34.64 -27.05
N SER A 967 -4.09 -35.31 -27.84
CA SER A 967 -4.75 -34.69 -28.99
C SER A 967 -6.19 -35.17 -29.10
N GLY A 968 -7.17 -34.27 -29.04
CA GLY A 968 -8.60 -34.58 -29.22
C GLY A 968 -9.05 -34.47 -30.67
N ARG A 969 -10.26 -35.00 -31.01
CA ARG A 969 -10.93 -34.70 -32.29
C ARG A 969 -11.76 -33.43 -32.10
N ARG A 970 -11.43 -32.38 -32.89
CA ARG A 970 -12.16 -31.14 -33.31
C ARG A 970 -13.18 -30.42 -32.40
N SER A 971 -13.59 -30.93 -31.25
CA SER A 971 -14.51 -30.25 -30.31
C SER A 971 -14.08 -30.36 -28.84
N THR A 972 -12.78 -30.54 -28.60
CA THR A 972 -12.26 -30.68 -27.24
C THR A 972 -11.03 -29.81 -27.01
N THR A 973 -11.19 -28.75 -26.20
CA THR A 973 -10.09 -27.96 -25.68
C THR A 973 -9.29 -28.83 -24.71
N ILE A 974 -8.08 -29.24 -25.10
CA ILE A 974 -7.18 -29.99 -24.23
C ILE A 974 -5.96 -29.09 -23.94
N ALA A 975 -5.94 -28.53 -22.73
CA ALA A 975 -4.79 -27.81 -22.21
C ALA A 975 -3.71 -28.79 -21.70
N GLY A 976 -2.49 -28.66 -22.21
CA GLY A 976 -1.27 -29.18 -21.57
C GLY A 976 -0.62 -30.39 -22.22
N SER A 977 0.71 -30.29 -22.41
CA SER A 977 1.61 -31.44 -22.58
C SER A 977 2.25 -31.77 -21.24
N ARG A 978 2.21 -33.03 -20.78
CA ARG A 978 3.01 -33.46 -19.61
C ARG A 978 4.27 -34.18 -20.08
N SER A 979 5.41 -33.71 -19.63
CA SER A 979 6.71 -34.35 -19.84
C SER A 979 7.04 -35.19 -18.62
N VAL A 980 7.44 -36.45 -18.81
CA VAL A 980 7.99 -37.29 -17.74
C VAL A 980 9.41 -37.66 -18.12
N SER A 981 10.37 -37.19 -17.33
CA SER A 981 11.78 -37.56 -17.49
C SER A 981 12.00 -38.92 -16.86
N VAL A 982 12.64 -39.83 -17.58
CA VAL A 982 13.01 -41.14 -17.03
C VAL A 982 14.48 -41.38 -17.30
N LEU A 983 15.26 -41.44 -16.22
CA LEU A 983 16.68 -41.75 -16.30
C LEU A 983 16.86 -43.25 -16.58
N LEU A 984 17.49 -43.59 -17.69
CA LEU A 984 17.86 -44.97 -18.02
C LEU A 984 19.36 -45.13 -17.82
N ARG A 985 19.77 -45.99 -16.89
CA ARG A 985 21.17 -46.42 -16.76
C ARG A 985 21.34 -47.75 -17.50
N PRO A 986 22.42 -47.94 -18.29
CA PRO A 986 22.75 -49.27 -18.80
C PRO A 986 22.98 -50.22 -17.61
N ARG A 987 22.55 -51.48 -17.74
CA ARG A 987 23.09 -52.56 -16.91
C ARG A 987 24.38 -53.04 -17.55
#